data_AF-A0A537U2F7-F1
#
_entry.id   AF-A0A537U2F7-F1
#
_cell.length_a   1.000
_cell.length_b   1.000
_cell.length_c   1.000
_cell.angle_alpha   90.00
_cell.angle_beta   90.00
_cell.angle_gamma   90.00
#
_symmetry.space_group_name_H-M   'P 1'
#
loop_
_entity.id
_entity.type
_entity.pdbx_description
1 polymer ?
#
loop_
_entity_poly.entity_id
_entity_poly.type
_entity_poly.pdbx_seq_one_letter_code
_entity_poly.pdbx_strand_id
1 'polypeptide(L)'
;MDGAASNSRIAIDQVKYTSKGEFRPESSAIDVVRFWAGAVEYHHDEIGIGEDGIDGIQATFKNHAQEARSEIQFLPLATPLGSFISTVGAQFDHQQIDTSGDAGSLLGDARTNRSSAYFINQLWFTENFRSLLAGRIETVRLDGTSGIFPAALVPPPDNPALSLQSLGFLPKSISFKLLQDLPSWMVASALLQRIERAPTALELFAHGSHDAPGTFEIGNSNLKIETGNTAELGLQRIQGDFRFDAKAYYTYYNNFIFRQATGILCGATFATCGNGVDTGFIQTIYSQRDAIFRGTELAWQWDLVPVATGIFGIDGQYDFVRATFTDGSNVPRMPPMRLGGGAYWRADNWFVRMGLLHAFGQSDLGINDTPTAGYNLLQMRIENTEYWRNSPWGPTLITTGLVGENLLDVDVRNSVQFHKDEILQPGRSIKFFMNAKFGAEPPAEKAQGGYYKGPTGSGAPMFYKAPLLLAWSWAGPYLGLNLGYSAGKSKTDATFSDATAGTPLFATGSSDKLNGAIGGVQAGYNWQAGNWVSGLEADIQMSGQGATPNYVCPGAVCNPAAGFDAPVTANFVQGHHLDWFGTVRGRFGTAITPDGMAYATGGLAVGAIRTTVNLSGVGFDADGNPGVITAPVSVLAIKPGWTVGAGLEGRLFGNVTGKVEYLYMDFGTLSGSFTNGLTATPITLTTNSRITDNIVRAGINYKFNPAVRGYELPGIPLIYKDPKSPPYGAPIVTAWSWAGPYVGVNAGHSAGKSKTDTMFSDASAGTALFAAGSSDSLNGVIAGFQGGYNWMASSWLVAGIEADVQLSTQNTTPTYICPGAICSPMIGDPAPVAAAFDRWQKLDWFGTVRGRLGATVTPETMAYLTAGLAVGEIKTAGTVWGFSPVDTNGNPNVTAVAVNFYDHRTKAGWAAGAGFEPHLSGNLTGKVEYLYLDFGRVSTTASNSLNSTPIAVNFDSRVTDHIVRVGVNYKFDPIGAVYAPATGSTSPMLFKAPVLAAWTWAGPYLGGTICYSAGKSKTDTIFSDPVNGTELFATRASRQLDGAIGGAQAGYNWLAGNWLAGIEGDLNYSGQRAKLNAVCPGEVCNPALVGVIDDPSVVANSEHGQKLEWFATLRGRLGVILTPDAIAYATGGVAVGEVMTAGTVFGFDADGNPVNTIVSSHNTKAGYAAGGGIEGRLAGNWTAKIEYLYLDLGTVTTMPAPAPNSTTTTAFNSRITDNLLRIGINYKFAANDIWG
;
A
#
# COMPACT_ATOMS: atom_id res chain seq x y z
N MET A 1 -9.67 -43.52 -6.70
CA MET A 1 -10.64 -44.13 -7.65
C MET A 1 -11.95 -43.36 -7.66
N ASP A 2 -12.26 -42.58 -6.61
CA ASP A 2 -13.45 -41.73 -6.55
C ASP A 2 -13.47 -40.61 -7.61
N GLY A 3 -12.36 -39.88 -7.84
CA GLY A 3 -12.33 -38.84 -8.89
C GLY A 3 -12.64 -39.33 -10.31
N ALA A 4 -12.36 -40.60 -10.63
CA ALA A 4 -12.75 -41.21 -11.90
C ALA A 4 -14.21 -41.67 -11.91
N ALA A 5 -14.77 -42.03 -10.75
CA ALA A 5 -16.16 -42.39 -10.58
C ALA A 5 -17.08 -41.15 -10.57
N SER A 6 -16.61 -40.03 -10.02
CA SER A 6 -17.28 -38.73 -9.98
C SER A 6 -16.96 -37.85 -11.19
N ASN A 7 -16.14 -38.30 -12.15
CA ASN A 7 -15.72 -37.51 -13.32
C ASN A 7 -15.16 -36.10 -12.94
N SER A 8 -14.48 -36.00 -11.80
CA SER A 8 -14.00 -34.71 -11.26
C SER A 8 -12.90 -34.11 -12.15
N ARG A 9 -13.05 -32.84 -12.51
CA ARG A 9 -12.15 -32.09 -13.41
C ARG A 9 -12.21 -30.59 -13.12
N ILE A 10 -11.16 -29.87 -13.51
CA ILE A 10 -11.09 -28.40 -13.36
C ILE A 10 -11.21 -27.75 -14.75
N ALA A 11 -12.18 -26.85 -14.91
CA ALA A 11 -12.27 -25.96 -16.05
C ALA A 11 -11.73 -24.58 -15.66
N ILE A 12 -10.53 -24.28 -16.11
CA ILE A 12 -9.79 -23.06 -15.77
C ILE A 12 -9.83 -22.06 -16.94
N ASP A 13 -10.19 -20.81 -16.63
CA ASP A 13 -10.06 -19.67 -17.52
C ASP A 13 -9.22 -18.57 -16.85
N GLN A 14 -8.27 -18.02 -17.61
CA GLN A 14 -7.41 -16.95 -17.13
C GLN A 14 -7.13 -15.96 -18.24
N VAL A 15 -7.57 -14.72 -18.03
CA VAL A 15 -7.24 -13.60 -18.89
C VAL A 15 -6.23 -12.71 -18.17
N LYS A 16 -5.08 -12.47 -18.81
CA LYS A 16 -4.00 -11.67 -18.25
C LYS A 16 -3.63 -10.52 -19.17
N TYR A 17 -3.79 -9.30 -18.67
CA TYR A 17 -3.30 -8.08 -19.31
C TYR A 17 -2.00 -7.67 -18.63
N THR A 18 -0.93 -7.48 -19.41
CA THR A 18 0.34 -6.98 -18.86
C THR A 18 0.98 -5.95 -19.77
N SER A 19 1.49 -4.89 -19.17
CA SER A 19 2.38 -3.92 -19.79
C SER A 19 3.69 -3.87 -19.00
N LYS A 20 4.80 -3.89 -19.72
CA LYS A 20 6.14 -3.80 -19.16
C LYS A 20 6.96 -2.88 -20.03
N GLY A 21 7.75 -2.02 -19.42
CA GLY A 21 8.60 -1.11 -20.18
C GLY A 21 9.87 -0.76 -19.43
N GLU A 22 10.89 -0.46 -20.22
CA GLU A 22 12.17 0.05 -19.76
C GLU A 22 12.45 1.36 -20.50
N PHE A 23 12.83 2.38 -19.75
CA PHE A 23 13.24 3.67 -20.29
C PHE A 23 14.62 4.02 -19.77
N ARG A 24 15.56 4.29 -20.67
CA ARG A 24 16.93 4.68 -20.36
C ARG A 24 17.12 6.15 -20.71
N PRO A 25 17.02 7.08 -19.74
CA PRO A 25 17.25 8.49 -20.01
C PRO A 25 18.73 8.74 -20.29
N GLU A 26 19.04 9.61 -21.27
CA GLU A 26 20.39 10.15 -21.45
C GLU A 26 20.68 11.17 -20.33
N SER A 27 20.89 10.68 -19.10
CA SER A 27 21.11 11.50 -17.89
C SER A 27 22.40 11.14 -17.17
N SER A 28 22.89 12.05 -16.32
CA SER A 28 24.09 11.87 -15.49
C SER A 28 23.84 11.09 -14.18
N ALA A 29 22.57 10.84 -13.81
CA ALA A 29 22.20 10.28 -12.52
C ALA A 29 21.40 8.97 -12.59
N ILE A 30 20.51 8.83 -13.58
CA ILE A 30 19.62 7.67 -13.73
C ILE A 30 20.12 6.85 -14.91
N ASP A 31 20.36 5.57 -14.68
CA ASP A 31 20.69 4.58 -15.71
C ASP A 31 19.41 4.12 -16.41
N VAL A 32 18.40 3.76 -15.62
CA VAL A 32 17.19 3.16 -16.15
C VAL A 32 15.99 3.29 -15.20
N VAL A 33 14.82 3.53 -15.79
CA VAL A 33 13.51 3.46 -15.15
C VAL A 33 12.74 2.28 -15.73
N ARG A 34 12.22 1.41 -14.88
CA ARG A 34 11.43 0.25 -15.29
C ARG A 34 10.03 0.32 -14.69
N PHE A 35 9.04 -0.16 -15.44
CA PHE A 35 7.70 -0.31 -14.93
C PHE A 35 7.08 -1.64 -15.35
N TRP A 36 6.19 -2.14 -14.50
CA TRP A 36 5.33 -3.28 -14.75
C TRP A 36 3.93 -2.92 -14.27
N ALA A 37 2.94 -3.19 -15.09
CA ALA A 37 1.53 -3.08 -14.73
C ALA A 37 0.80 -4.32 -15.25
N GLY A 38 -0.10 -4.88 -14.46
CA GLY A 38 -0.87 -6.03 -14.89
C GLY A 38 -2.20 -6.17 -14.17
N ALA A 39 -3.14 -6.79 -14.86
CA ALA A 39 -4.41 -7.23 -14.31
C ALA A 39 -4.66 -8.69 -14.71
N VAL A 40 -5.15 -9.48 -13.79
CA VAL A 40 -5.47 -10.89 -13.97
C VAL A 40 -6.91 -11.11 -13.55
N GLU A 41 -7.69 -11.61 -14.49
CA GLU A 41 -9.02 -12.16 -14.29
C GLU A 41 -8.85 -13.68 -14.32
N TYR A 42 -9.00 -14.32 -13.16
CA TYR A 42 -8.86 -15.76 -13.02
C TYR A 42 -10.17 -16.36 -12.51
N HIS A 43 -10.57 -17.45 -13.13
CA HIS A 43 -11.75 -18.20 -12.78
C HIS A 43 -11.48 -19.68 -13.00
N HIS A 44 -11.85 -20.55 -12.06
CA HIS A 44 -12.01 -21.96 -12.40
C HIS A 44 -13.25 -22.56 -11.75
N ASP A 45 -13.84 -23.51 -12.46
CA ASP A 45 -14.89 -24.39 -11.94
C ASP A 45 -14.30 -25.77 -11.67
N GLU A 46 -14.59 -26.30 -10.49
CA GLU A 46 -14.46 -27.73 -10.19
C GLU A 46 -15.77 -28.40 -10.63
N ILE A 47 -15.68 -29.31 -11.58
CA ILE A 47 -16.81 -29.96 -12.26
C ILE A 47 -16.76 -31.45 -11.95
N GLY A 48 -17.89 -32.05 -11.62
CA GLY A 48 -18.01 -33.47 -11.34
C GLY A 48 -19.47 -33.90 -11.22
N ILE A 49 -19.66 -35.20 -11.02
CA ILE A 49 -20.93 -35.83 -10.71
C ILE A 49 -21.21 -35.59 -9.23
N GLY A 50 -22.21 -34.75 -8.94
CA GLY A 50 -22.65 -34.46 -7.57
C GLY A 50 -23.41 -35.62 -6.93
N GLU A 51 -23.85 -35.44 -5.68
CA GLU A 51 -24.67 -36.44 -4.97
C GLU A 51 -26.02 -36.71 -5.67
N ASP A 52 -26.47 -35.78 -6.51
CA ASP A 52 -27.65 -35.90 -7.36
C ASP A 52 -27.43 -36.78 -8.61
N GLY A 53 -26.19 -37.25 -8.83
CA GLY A 53 -25.81 -38.04 -9.99
C GLY A 53 -25.67 -37.23 -11.29
N ILE A 54 -25.69 -35.89 -11.21
CA ILE A 54 -25.60 -34.99 -12.36
C ILE A 54 -24.17 -34.47 -12.49
N ASP A 55 -23.59 -34.61 -13.68
CA ASP A 55 -22.30 -34.02 -14.02
C ASP A 55 -22.46 -32.51 -14.24
N GLY A 56 -21.90 -31.69 -13.35
CA GLY A 56 -22.09 -30.25 -13.30
C GLY A 56 -21.03 -29.53 -12.46
N ILE A 57 -21.14 -28.20 -12.39
CA ILE A 57 -20.23 -27.36 -11.58
C ILE A 57 -20.55 -27.60 -10.10
N GLN A 58 -19.57 -28.07 -9.36
CA GLN A 58 -19.67 -28.32 -7.91
C GLN A 58 -19.13 -27.12 -7.13
N ALA A 59 -17.98 -26.56 -7.54
CA ALA A 59 -17.40 -25.38 -6.90
C ALA A 59 -16.82 -24.40 -7.92
N THR A 60 -16.79 -23.12 -7.57
CA THR A 60 -16.19 -22.07 -8.41
C THR A 60 -15.24 -21.22 -7.57
N PHE A 61 -14.06 -20.94 -8.11
CA PHE A 61 -13.04 -20.09 -7.51
C PHE A 61 -12.74 -18.91 -8.43
N LYS A 62 -12.80 -17.69 -7.87
CA LYS A 62 -12.51 -16.46 -8.58
C LYS A 62 -11.34 -15.74 -7.92
N ASN A 63 -10.47 -15.17 -8.75
CA ASN A 63 -9.36 -14.36 -8.28
C ASN A 63 -9.12 -13.19 -9.24
N HIS A 64 -9.43 -11.99 -8.76
CA HIS A 64 -9.20 -10.73 -9.45
C HIS A 64 -7.95 -10.09 -8.85
N ALA A 65 -6.90 -9.92 -9.65
CA ALA A 65 -5.64 -9.37 -9.16
C ALA A 65 -5.11 -8.25 -10.05
N GLN A 66 -4.58 -7.20 -9.43
CA GLN A 66 -3.98 -6.05 -10.09
C GLN A 66 -2.62 -5.77 -9.45
N GLU A 67 -1.61 -5.50 -10.28
CA GLU A 67 -0.24 -5.20 -9.86
C GLU A 67 0.28 -3.97 -10.59
N ALA A 68 0.97 -3.09 -9.86
CA ALA A 68 1.77 -2.02 -10.44
C ALA A 68 3.11 -1.89 -9.70
N ARG A 69 4.21 -1.86 -10.45
CA ARG A 69 5.58 -1.74 -9.92
C ARG A 69 6.36 -0.72 -10.74
N SER A 70 7.15 0.11 -10.06
CA SER A 70 8.14 0.97 -10.69
C SER A 70 9.49 0.86 -10.00
N GLU A 71 10.56 0.96 -10.79
CA GLU A 71 11.94 0.95 -10.31
C GLU A 71 12.76 2.03 -10.99
N ILE A 72 13.66 2.64 -10.23
CA ILE A 72 14.65 3.59 -10.71
C ILE A 72 16.01 3.08 -10.26
N GLN A 73 16.88 2.80 -11.22
CA GLN A 73 18.27 2.45 -10.98
C GLN A 73 19.15 3.65 -11.32
N PHE A 74 20.00 4.00 -10.36
CA PHE A 74 20.96 5.09 -10.51
C PHE A 74 22.22 4.61 -11.23
N LEU A 75 22.89 5.53 -11.91
CA LEU A 75 24.22 5.30 -12.44
C LEU A 75 25.20 4.98 -11.28
N PRO A 76 26.22 4.14 -11.53
CA PRO A 76 27.19 3.77 -10.50
C PRO A 76 27.89 4.99 -9.90
N LEU A 77 27.82 5.11 -8.59
CA LEU A 77 28.50 6.13 -7.80
C LEU A 77 29.83 5.59 -7.27
N ALA A 78 30.93 6.25 -7.60
CA ALA A 78 32.22 5.93 -6.99
C ALA A 78 32.23 6.40 -5.53
N THR A 79 32.45 5.48 -4.58
CA THR A 79 32.61 5.78 -3.15
C THR A 79 34.02 5.41 -2.67
N PRO A 80 34.47 5.87 -1.49
CA PRO A 80 35.75 5.44 -0.92
C PRO A 80 35.82 3.93 -0.63
N LEU A 81 34.66 3.29 -0.47
CA LEU A 81 34.57 1.84 -0.32
C LEU A 81 34.57 1.15 -1.68
N GLY A 82 34.33 1.85 -2.79
CA GLY A 82 34.31 1.35 -4.17
C GLY A 82 32.99 1.66 -4.90
N SER A 83 32.67 0.95 -5.99
CA SER A 83 31.53 1.30 -6.85
C SER A 83 30.19 0.92 -6.21
N PHE A 84 29.30 1.88 -6.04
CA PHE A 84 27.97 1.72 -5.45
C PHE A 84 26.88 1.90 -6.50
N ILE A 85 25.98 0.94 -6.62
CA ILE A 85 24.81 0.99 -7.49
C ILE A 85 23.58 0.86 -6.61
N SER A 86 22.62 1.75 -6.78
CA SER A 86 21.37 1.72 -6.02
C SER A 86 20.19 1.65 -6.96
N THR A 87 19.23 0.80 -6.61
CA THR A 87 17.92 0.72 -7.24
C THR A 87 16.89 0.94 -6.15
N VAL A 88 15.94 1.84 -6.39
CA VAL A 88 14.80 2.07 -5.50
C VAL A 88 13.52 1.77 -6.26
N GLY A 89 12.52 1.24 -5.57
CA GLY A 89 11.26 0.89 -6.20
C GLY A 89 10.07 0.92 -5.25
N ALA A 90 8.90 0.99 -5.86
CA ALA A 90 7.61 0.88 -5.19
C ALA A 90 6.75 -0.15 -5.91
N GLN A 91 5.85 -0.80 -5.16
CA GLN A 91 4.92 -1.78 -5.71
C GLN A 91 3.58 -1.69 -4.99
N PHE A 92 2.50 -1.84 -5.75
CA PHE A 92 1.12 -1.90 -5.30
C PHE A 92 0.46 -3.16 -5.84
N ASP A 93 -0.25 -3.87 -4.98
CA ASP A 93 -0.99 -5.08 -5.33
C ASP A 93 -2.40 -4.98 -4.74
N HIS A 94 -3.40 -5.32 -5.53
CA HIS A 94 -4.77 -5.53 -5.10
C HIS A 94 -5.20 -6.93 -5.51
N GLN A 95 -5.81 -7.67 -4.59
CA GLN A 95 -6.32 -9.00 -4.86
C GLN A 95 -7.67 -9.20 -4.19
N GLN A 96 -8.62 -9.81 -4.91
CA GLN A 96 -9.91 -10.25 -4.40
C GLN A 96 -10.11 -11.72 -4.74
N ILE A 97 -10.37 -12.54 -3.72
CA ILE A 97 -10.61 -13.97 -3.84
C ILE A 97 -12.01 -14.27 -3.32
N ASP A 98 -12.77 -15.06 -4.09
CA ASP A 98 -14.11 -15.49 -3.74
C ASP A 98 -14.32 -16.96 -4.12
N THR A 99 -15.15 -17.67 -3.35
CA THR A 99 -15.50 -19.07 -3.58
C THR A 99 -17.01 -19.25 -3.54
N SER A 100 -17.56 -20.11 -4.40
CA SER A 100 -19.00 -20.42 -4.44
C SER A 100 -19.25 -21.89 -4.78
N GLY A 101 -20.51 -22.32 -4.68
CA GLY A 101 -20.89 -23.74 -4.80
C GLY A 101 -20.57 -24.51 -3.52
N ASP A 102 -20.11 -25.76 -3.64
CA ASP A 102 -19.70 -26.62 -2.53
C ASP A 102 -18.48 -26.09 -1.79
N ALA A 103 -17.62 -25.33 -2.48
CA ALA A 103 -16.55 -24.56 -1.86
C ALA A 103 -17.01 -23.20 -1.30
N GLY A 104 -18.28 -22.81 -1.45
CA GLY A 104 -18.79 -21.52 -0.97
C GLY A 104 -18.72 -21.33 0.55
N SER A 105 -18.61 -22.43 1.30
CA SER A 105 -18.34 -22.41 2.74
C SER A 105 -16.85 -22.22 3.09
N LEU A 106 -15.94 -22.42 2.13
CA LEU A 106 -14.50 -22.38 2.35
C LEU A 106 -14.02 -20.98 2.67
N LEU A 107 -14.39 -20.00 1.84
CA LEU A 107 -13.92 -18.63 1.95
C LEU A 107 -14.90 -17.66 1.28
N GLY A 108 -15.54 -16.79 2.07
CA GLY A 108 -16.27 -15.65 1.52
C GLY A 108 -15.34 -14.57 0.93
N ASP A 109 -15.91 -13.57 0.24
CA ASP A 109 -15.16 -12.47 -0.39
C ASP A 109 -14.04 -11.91 0.51
N ALA A 110 -12.79 -12.15 0.09
CA ALA A 110 -11.59 -11.76 0.82
C ALA A 110 -10.73 -10.84 -0.05
N ARG A 111 -10.42 -9.65 0.48
CA ARG A 111 -9.69 -8.59 -0.23
C ARG A 111 -8.36 -8.34 0.43
N THR A 112 -7.30 -8.32 -0.36
CA THR A 112 -5.94 -7.99 0.08
C THR A 112 -5.45 -6.77 -0.68
N ASN A 113 -5.06 -5.73 0.05
CA ASN A 113 -4.39 -4.56 -0.49
C ASN A 113 -2.97 -4.50 0.05
N ARG A 114 -1.99 -4.31 -0.83
CA ARG A 114 -0.58 -4.21 -0.48
C ARG A 114 0.05 -3.00 -1.14
N SER A 115 0.82 -2.26 -0.36
CA SER A 115 1.69 -1.20 -0.88
C SER A 115 3.07 -1.35 -0.27
N SER A 116 4.12 -1.25 -1.06
CA SER A 116 5.49 -1.49 -0.61
C SER A 116 6.47 -0.51 -1.22
N ALA A 117 7.54 -0.25 -0.47
CA ALA A 117 8.72 0.45 -0.91
C ALA A 117 9.95 -0.40 -0.60
N TYR A 118 10.90 -0.42 -1.53
CA TYR A 118 12.12 -1.21 -1.38
C TYR A 118 13.32 -0.55 -2.03
N PHE A 119 14.51 -0.97 -1.61
CA PHE A 119 15.77 -0.63 -2.24
C PHE A 119 16.65 -1.86 -2.38
N ILE A 120 17.52 -1.83 -3.39
CA ILE A 120 18.55 -2.83 -3.65
C ILE A 120 19.84 -2.07 -3.92
N ASN A 121 20.86 -2.34 -3.13
CA ASN A 121 22.13 -1.66 -3.16
C ASN A 121 23.25 -2.68 -3.38
N GLN A 122 24.07 -2.44 -4.41
CA GLN A 122 25.26 -3.22 -4.69
C GLN A 122 26.48 -2.35 -4.41
N LEU A 123 27.43 -2.86 -3.63
CA LEU A 123 28.69 -2.18 -3.34
C LEU A 123 29.85 -3.10 -3.70
N TRP A 124 30.71 -2.67 -4.62
CA TRP A 124 31.94 -3.35 -4.99
C TRP A 124 33.08 -2.79 -4.17
N PHE A 125 33.56 -3.55 -3.17
CA PHE A 125 34.68 -3.14 -2.32
C PHE A 125 36.02 -3.22 -3.05
N THR A 126 36.16 -4.28 -3.83
CA THR A 126 37.28 -4.51 -4.76
C THR A 126 36.70 -5.12 -6.03
N GLU A 127 37.56 -5.42 -7.00
CA GLU A 127 37.18 -6.15 -8.21
C GLU A 127 36.59 -7.54 -7.90
N ASN A 128 37.01 -8.14 -6.78
CA ASN A 128 36.68 -9.51 -6.40
C ASN A 128 35.80 -9.61 -5.15
N PHE A 129 35.44 -8.50 -4.51
CA PHE A 129 34.66 -8.50 -3.27
C PHE A 129 33.53 -7.50 -3.37
N ARG A 130 32.28 -7.98 -3.26
CA ARG A 130 31.07 -7.16 -3.36
C ARG A 130 30.03 -7.55 -2.32
N SER A 131 29.22 -6.57 -1.90
CA SER A 131 28.03 -6.81 -1.09
C SER A 131 26.75 -6.43 -1.83
N LEU A 132 25.67 -7.11 -1.48
CA LEU A 132 24.30 -6.77 -1.84
C LEU A 132 23.52 -6.51 -0.55
N LEU A 133 22.93 -5.33 -0.43
CA LEU A 133 22.05 -4.94 0.66
C LEU A 133 20.67 -4.63 0.09
N ALA A 134 19.63 -5.26 0.60
CA ALA A 134 18.25 -4.99 0.20
C ALA A 134 17.37 -4.75 1.42
N GLY A 135 16.40 -3.85 1.29
CA GLY A 135 15.40 -3.58 2.32
C GLY A 135 14.02 -3.39 1.69
N ARG A 136 12.98 -3.87 2.37
CA ARG A 136 11.57 -3.73 1.96
C ARG A 136 10.69 -3.45 3.16
N ILE A 137 9.78 -2.50 3.02
CA ILE A 137 8.66 -2.28 3.95
C ILE A 137 7.37 -2.35 3.15
N GLU A 138 6.38 -3.04 3.70
CA GLU A 138 5.07 -3.16 3.07
C GLU A 138 3.95 -2.95 4.09
N THR A 139 2.87 -2.27 3.66
CA THR A 139 1.61 -2.24 4.37
C THR A 139 0.68 -3.24 3.70
N VAL A 140 0.08 -4.12 4.50
CA VAL A 140 -0.84 -5.15 4.02
C VAL A 140 -2.14 -5.01 4.79
N ARG A 141 -3.25 -4.86 4.07
CA ARG A 141 -4.59 -4.84 4.64
C ARG A 141 -5.39 -6.00 4.07
N LEU A 142 -5.95 -6.83 4.94
CA LEU A 142 -6.81 -7.95 4.59
C LEU A 142 -8.19 -7.74 5.20
N ASP A 143 -9.20 -7.68 4.36
CA ASP A 143 -10.61 -7.59 4.75
C ASP A 143 -11.29 -8.90 4.31
N GLY A 144 -12.08 -9.54 5.19
CA GLY A 144 -12.73 -10.82 4.90
C GLY A 144 -13.55 -11.34 6.08
N THR A 145 -14.18 -12.50 5.90
CA THR A 145 -15.05 -13.09 6.93
C THR A 145 -14.39 -14.31 7.58
N SER A 146 -14.18 -14.28 8.89
CA SER A 146 -13.61 -15.41 9.64
C SER A 146 -14.70 -16.21 10.37
N GLY A 147 -14.59 -17.53 10.38
CA GLY A 147 -15.41 -18.40 11.23
C GLY A 147 -14.94 -18.42 12.70
N ILE A 148 -15.88 -18.37 13.63
CA ILE A 148 -15.65 -18.54 15.07
C ILE A 148 -16.01 -19.98 15.45
N PHE A 149 -14.99 -20.81 15.58
CA PHE A 149 -15.11 -22.22 15.91
C PHE A 149 -15.01 -22.46 17.43
N PRO A 150 -15.69 -23.48 17.98
CA PRO A 150 -15.50 -23.89 19.36
C PRO A 150 -14.09 -24.45 19.58
N ALA A 151 -13.56 -24.31 20.80
CA ALA A 151 -12.19 -24.75 21.12
C ALA A 151 -11.95 -26.25 20.90
N ALA A 152 -13.01 -27.07 20.97
CA ALA A 152 -12.94 -28.51 20.71
C ALA A 152 -12.86 -28.86 19.21
N LEU A 153 -13.09 -27.89 18.31
CA LEU A 153 -13.12 -28.07 16.86
C LEU A 153 -14.12 -29.14 16.37
N VAL A 154 -15.15 -29.40 17.17
CA VAL A 154 -16.30 -30.27 16.86
C VAL A 154 -17.60 -29.59 17.33
N PRO A 155 -18.76 -29.91 16.74
CA PRO A 155 -20.06 -29.37 17.17
C PRO A 155 -20.50 -29.84 18.57
N PRO A 156 -21.45 -29.14 19.23
CA PRO A 156 -22.12 -27.89 18.81
C PRO A 156 -21.31 -26.60 19.13
N PRO A 157 -21.60 -25.46 18.45
CA PRO A 157 -22.66 -25.26 17.45
C PRO A 157 -22.33 -25.88 16.09
N ASP A 158 -23.36 -26.32 15.36
CA ASP A 158 -23.24 -26.98 14.04
C ASP A 158 -22.77 -26.01 12.94
N ASN A 159 -23.18 -24.75 13.05
CA ASN A 159 -22.76 -23.66 12.17
C ASN A 159 -21.95 -22.64 12.97
N PRO A 160 -20.62 -22.52 12.72
CA PRO A 160 -19.80 -21.54 13.41
C PRO A 160 -20.25 -20.12 13.05
N ALA A 161 -20.26 -19.23 14.04
CA ALA A 161 -20.64 -17.83 13.80
C ALA A 161 -19.60 -17.15 12.91
N LEU A 162 -20.06 -16.33 11.96
CA LEU A 162 -19.18 -15.59 11.07
C LEU A 162 -18.95 -14.17 11.58
N SER A 163 -17.71 -13.69 11.50
CA SER A 163 -17.33 -12.34 11.91
C SER A 163 -16.55 -11.66 10.81
N LEU A 164 -16.96 -10.44 10.46
CA LEU A 164 -16.22 -9.59 9.53
C LEU A 164 -14.93 -9.10 10.20
N GLN A 165 -13.81 -9.32 9.54
CA GLN A 165 -12.49 -8.95 10.02
C GLN A 165 -11.82 -7.99 9.03
N SER A 166 -11.07 -7.05 9.59
CA SER A 166 -10.27 -6.06 8.87
C SER A 166 -8.91 -5.99 9.56
N LEU A 167 -7.92 -6.69 9.02
CA LEU A 167 -6.61 -6.87 9.64
C LEU A 167 -5.54 -6.08 8.89
N GLY A 168 -4.64 -5.44 9.64
CA GLY A 168 -3.54 -4.63 9.11
C GLY A 168 -2.19 -5.13 9.60
N PHE A 169 -1.23 -5.26 8.69
CA PHE A 169 0.14 -5.71 8.97
C PHE A 169 1.16 -4.74 8.35
N LEU A 170 2.31 -4.60 8.99
CA LEU A 170 3.45 -3.82 8.48
C LEU A 170 4.75 -4.64 8.46
N PRO A 171 4.87 -5.67 7.59
CA PRO A 171 6.10 -6.46 7.46
C PRO A 171 7.32 -5.61 7.05
N LYS A 172 8.46 -5.91 7.68
CA LYS A 172 9.76 -5.27 7.41
C LYS A 172 10.82 -6.32 7.15
N SER A 173 11.48 -6.23 6.00
CA SER A 173 12.47 -7.18 5.56
C SER A 173 13.81 -6.50 5.24
N ILE A 174 14.92 -7.13 5.63
CA ILE A 174 16.28 -6.69 5.31
C ILE A 174 17.18 -7.89 5.00
N SER A 175 18.03 -7.77 4.00
CA SER A 175 18.93 -8.83 3.55
C SER A 175 20.30 -8.25 3.22
N PHE A 176 21.35 -8.92 3.68
CA PHE A 176 22.74 -8.55 3.47
C PHE A 176 23.55 -9.76 3.01
N LYS A 177 24.10 -9.70 1.80
CA LYS A 177 24.91 -10.76 1.18
C LYS A 177 26.30 -10.24 0.85
N LEU A 178 27.32 -11.00 1.21
CA LEU A 178 28.71 -10.84 0.80
C LEU A 178 29.04 -11.85 -0.30
N LEU A 179 29.82 -11.42 -1.28
CA LEU A 179 30.29 -12.23 -2.41
C LEU A 179 31.79 -11.98 -2.58
N GLN A 180 32.57 -13.06 -2.54
CA GLN A 180 34.01 -13.05 -2.76
C GLN A 180 34.32 -13.95 -3.96
N ASP A 181 34.79 -13.34 -5.04
CA ASP A 181 35.38 -14.04 -6.17
C ASP A 181 36.74 -14.60 -5.73
N LEU A 182 36.91 -15.90 -5.89
CA LEU A 182 38.06 -16.71 -5.51
C LEU A 182 38.79 -17.20 -6.77
N PRO A 183 40.06 -17.64 -6.66
CA PRO A 183 40.77 -18.26 -7.78
C PRO A 183 39.99 -19.42 -8.40
N SER A 184 40.31 -19.76 -9.65
CA SER A 184 39.65 -20.85 -10.40
C SER A 184 38.15 -20.65 -10.63
N TRP A 185 37.73 -19.41 -10.88
CA TRP A 185 36.33 -19.05 -11.18
C TRP A 185 35.34 -19.47 -10.08
N MET A 186 35.83 -19.51 -8.86
CA MET A 186 35.02 -19.81 -7.68
C MET A 186 34.43 -18.53 -7.11
N VAL A 187 33.27 -18.61 -6.48
CA VAL A 187 32.65 -17.51 -5.75
C VAL A 187 32.15 -18.05 -4.43
N ALA A 188 32.65 -17.51 -3.32
CA ALA A 188 32.10 -17.74 -1.99
C ALA A 188 31.05 -16.69 -1.67
N SER A 189 29.99 -17.07 -0.98
CA SER A 189 28.96 -16.14 -0.52
C SER A 189 28.53 -16.39 0.92
N ALA A 190 28.22 -15.33 1.64
CA ALA A 190 27.61 -15.38 2.96
C ALA A 190 26.39 -14.45 2.99
N LEU A 191 25.25 -14.93 3.44
CA LEU A 191 23.99 -14.20 3.50
C LEU A 191 23.45 -14.20 4.92
N LEU A 192 23.05 -13.02 5.40
CA LEU A 192 22.26 -12.82 6.60
C LEU A 192 21.00 -12.04 6.22
N GLN A 193 19.84 -12.53 6.61
CA GLN A 193 18.58 -11.83 6.32
C GLN A 193 17.55 -12.03 7.42
N ARG A 194 16.69 -11.03 7.56
CA ARG A 194 15.46 -11.08 8.35
C ARG A 194 14.30 -10.72 7.42
N ILE A 195 13.41 -11.67 7.19
CA ILE A 195 12.28 -11.54 6.28
C ILE A 195 11.00 -11.69 7.08
N GLU A 196 10.07 -10.77 6.90
CA GLU A 196 8.76 -10.77 7.54
C GLU A 196 7.66 -10.98 6.49
N ARG A 197 6.66 -11.81 6.81
CA ARG A 197 5.52 -12.14 5.95
C ARG A 197 4.22 -11.94 6.71
N ALA A 198 3.28 -11.20 6.12
CA ALA A 198 1.91 -11.14 6.62
C ALA A 198 1.15 -12.44 6.31
N PRO A 199 0.23 -12.89 7.19
CA PRO A 199 -0.69 -13.98 6.87
C PRO A 199 -1.53 -13.66 5.61
N THR A 200 -1.89 -14.70 4.86
CA THR A 200 -2.74 -14.65 3.67
C THR A 200 -4.22 -14.75 4.03
N ALA A 201 -5.10 -14.40 3.10
CA ALA A 201 -6.55 -14.49 3.30
C ALA A 201 -7.00 -15.90 3.70
N LEU A 202 -6.51 -16.95 3.03
CA LEU A 202 -6.85 -18.35 3.35
C LEU A 202 -6.38 -18.74 4.77
N GLU A 203 -5.16 -18.36 5.15
CA GLU A 203 -4.62 -18.64 6.49
C GLU A 203 -5.46 -17.99 7.61
N LEU A 204 -6.05 -16.82 7.34
CA LEU A 204 -6.83 -16.05 8.32
C LEU A 204 -8.32 -16.42 8.33
N PHE A 205 -8.91 -16.67 7.16
CA PHE A 205 -10.35 -16.61 6.96
C PHE A 205 -10.98 -17.90 6.43
N ALA A 206 -10.22 -18.95 6.09
CA ALA A 206 -10.81 -20.22 5.67
C ALA A 206 -11.75 -20.80 6.75
N HIS A 207 -12.89 -21.37 6.38
CA HIS A 207 -13.87 -21.91 7.35
C HIS A 207 -14.78 -23.01 6.79
N GLY A 208 -14.32 -23.78 5.80
CA GLY A 208 -15.15 -24.79 5.15
C GLY A 208 -14.38 -25.89 4.41
N SER A 209 -15.12 -26.72 3.68
CA SER A 209 -14.57 -27.84 2.91
C SER A 209 -13.89 -27.39 1.62
N HIS A 210 -12.82 -28.09 1.26
CA HIS A 210 -12.07 -27.91 0.03
C HIS A 210 -11.85 -29.30 -0.59
N ASP A 211 -12.57 -29.58 -1.68
CA ASP A 211 -12.71 -30.92 -2.26
C ASP A 211 -11.43 -31.42 -2.92
N ALA A 212 -10.76 -30.60 -3.74
CA ALA A 212 -9.53 -31.00 -4.42
C ALA A 212 -8.42 -31.53 -3.49
N PRO A 213 -8.09 -30.89 -2.34
CA PRO A 213 -7.18 -31.47 -1.36
C PRO A 213 -7.87 -32.38 -0.34
N GLY A 214 -9.18 -32.58 -0.41
CA GLY A 214 -10.00 -33.36 0.52
C GLY A 214 -9.79 -32.93 1.98
N THR A 215 -9.83 -31.62 2.24
CA THR A 215 -9.62 -31.05 3.58
C THR A 215 -10.76 -30.13 3.99
N PHE A 216 -11.10 -30.13 5.29
CA PHE A 216 -11.90 -29.08 5.90
C PHE A 216 -10.95 -28.07 6.53
N GLU A 217 -10.85 -26.86 5.96
CA GLU A 217 -9.85 -25.86 6.33
C GLU A 217 -10.40 -24.83 7.32
N ILE A 218 -9.70 -24.66 8.44
CA ILE A 218 -10.03 -23.68 9.49
C ILE A 218 -8.89 -22.67 9.62
N GLY A 219 -9.19 -21.43 9.23
CA GLY A 219 -8.35 -20.24 9.35
C GLY A 219 -8.29 -19.71 10.79
N ASN A 220 -7.35 -18.79 11.02
CA ASN A 220 -7.16 -18.17 12.32
C ASN A 220 -6.93 -16.66 12.18
N SER A 221 -7.92 -15.85 12.53
CA SER A 221 -7.84 -14.39 12.44
C SER A 221 -6.86 -13.75 13.44
N ASN A 222 -6.32 -14.53 14.40
CA ASN A 222 -5.35 -14.06 15.39
C ASN A 222 -3.88 -14.29 14.99
N LEU A 223 -3.62 -14.79 13.77
CA LEU A 223 -2.25 -14.99 13.30
C LEU A 223 -1.49 -13.66 13.21
N LYS A 224 -0.23 -13.69 13.63
CA LYS A 224 0.70 -12.55 13.63
C LYS A 224 1.63 -12.61 12.43
N ILE A 225 2.50 -11.62 12.28
CA ILE A 225 3.58 -11.63 11.28
C ILE A 225 4.53 -12.80 11.56
N GLU A 226 4.78 -13.60 10.52
CA GLU A 226 5.80 -14.64 10.47
C GLU A 226 7.16 -13.99 10.17
N THR A 227 8.19 -14.28 10.96
CA THR A 227 9.54 -13.70 10.78
C THR A 227 10.60 -14.79 10.62
N GLY A 228 11.28 -14.84 9.47
CA GLY A 228 12.41 -15.74 9.22
C GLY A 228 13.75 -15.02 9.35
N ASN A 229 14.61 -15.48 10.26
CA ASN A 229 16.01 -15.04 10.38
C ASN A 229 16.91 -16.12 9.79
N THR A 230 17.54 -15.84 8.66
CA THR A 230 18.34 -16.81 7.90
C THR A 230 19.81 -16.45 7.90
N ALA A 231 20.65 -17.47 8.09
CA ALA A 231 22.07 -17.45 7.75
C ALA A 231 22.35 -18.52 6.69
N GLU A 232 23.00 -18.14 5.61
CA GLU A 232 23.39 -19.05 4.51
C GLU A 232 24.85 -18.85 4.14
N LEU A 233 25.55 -19.95 3.90
CA LEU A 233 26.88 -19.98 3.30
C LEU A 233 26.80 -20.72 1.96
N GLY A 234 27.43 -20.14 0.95
CA GLY A 234 27.46 -20.69 -0.41
C GLY A 234 28.86 -20.72 -1.00
N LEU A 235 29.12 -21.71 -1.82
CA LEU A 235 30.33 -21.82 -2.63
C LEU A 235 29.94 -22.35 -4.01
N GLN A 236 30.32 -21.63 -5.06
CA GLN A 236 30.06 -22.04 -6.43
C GLN A 236 31.31 -21.94 -7.29
N ARG A 237 31.37 -22.76 -8.35
CA ARG A 237 32.35 -22.69 -9.43
C ARG A 237 31.63 -22.87 -10.75
N ILE A 238 31.60 -21.81 -11.56
CA ILE A 238 30.79 -21.77 -12.80
C ILE A 238 31.59 -22.06 -14.07
N GLN A 239 32.92 -22.06 -14.01
CA GLN A 239 33.79 -22.36 -15.15
C GLN A 239 34.85 -23.42 -14.80
N GLY A 240 35.29 -24.14 -15.83
CA GLY A 240 36.23 -25.25 -15.68
C GLY A 240 35.60 -26.60 -15.99
N ASP A 241 36.40 -27.66 -15.91
CA ASP A 241 35.93 -29.04 -16.13
C ASP A 241 35.03 -29.49 -14.97
N PHE A 242 35.45 -29.14 -13.75
CA PHE A 242 34.65 -29.31 -12.53
C PHE A 242 33.91 -28.02 -12.19
N ARG A 243 32.58 -28.12 -12.11
CA ARG A 243 31.63 -27.04 -11.80
C ARG A 243 30.74 -27.49 -10.66
N PHE A 244 30.40 -26.60 -9.75
CA PHE A 244 29.50 -26.92 -8.64
C PHE A 244 28.79 -25.68 -8.08
N ASP A 245 27.66 -25.89 -7.41
CA ASP A 245 26.96 -24.94 -6.53
C ASP A 245 26.62 -25.70 -5.25
N ALA A 246 27.08 -25.19 -4.11
CA ALA A 246 26.86 -25.77 -2.80
C ALA A 246 26.39 -24.68 -1.84
N LYS A 247 25.31 -24.94 -1.10
CA LYS A 247 24.72 -24.03 -0.12
C LYS A 247 24.35 -24.78 1.16
N ALA A 248 24.61 -24.17 2.30
CA ALA A 248 24.11 -24.61 3.60
C ALA A 248 23.40 -23.45 4.28
N TYR A 249 22.21 -23.71 4.82
CA TYR A 249 21.37 -22.68 5.42
C TYR A 249 20.83 -23.10 6.78
N TYR A 250 20.59 -22.10 7.61
CA TYR A 250 19.90 -22.18 8.89
C TYR A 250 18.91 -21.03 8.99
N THR A 251 17.64 -21.33 9.21
CA THR A 251 16.58 -20.34 9.38
C THR A 251 15.84 -20.58 10.68
N TYR A 252 15.79 -19.56 11.53
CA TYR A 252 14.94 -19.52 12.70
C TYR A 252 13.69 -18.69 12.37
N TYR A 253 12.52 -19.31 12.46
CA TYR A 253 11.23 -18.65 12.29
C TYR A 253 10.62 -18.32 13.65
N ASN A 254 10.25 -17.05 13.84
CA ASN A 254 9.30 -16.63 14.86
C ASN A 254 7.88 -16.68 14.27
N ASN A 255 6.94 -17.29 15.00
CA ASN A 255 5.56 -17.45 14.56
C ASN A 255 5.44 -18.07 13.15
N PHE A 256 6.15 -19.16 12.89
CA PHE A 256 5.99 -19.93 11.64
C PHE A 256 4.53 -20.37 11.50
N ILE A 257 3.88 -19.97 10.40
CA ILE A 257 2.51 -20.33 10.07
C ILE A 257 2.55 -21.66 9.33
N PHE A 258 1.82 -22.63 9.84
CA PHE A 258 1.74 -23.95 9.23
C PHE A 258 0.33 -24.50 9.34
N ARG A 259 -0.03 -25.33 8.35
CA ARG A 259 -1.31 -26.04 8.33
C ARG A 259 -1.14 -27.44 8.89
N GLN A 260 -1.90 -27.76 9.94
CA GLN A 260 -1.79 -28.99 10.73
C GLN A 260 -3.06 -29.82 10.61
N ALA A 261 -2.94 -31.14 10.39
CA ALA A 261 -4.08 -32.05 10.52
C ALA A 261 -4.44 -32.26 12.00
N THR A 262 -5.73 -32.15 12.34
CA THR A 262 -6.19 -32.33 13.73
C THR A 262 -6.41 -33.79 14.10
N GLY A 263 -6.58 -34.66 13.09
CA GLY A 263 -6.99 -36.06 13.25
C GLY A 263 -8.51 -36.25 13.29
N ILE A 264 -9.27 -35.15 13.26
CA ILE A 264 -10.72 -35.16 13.09
C ILE A 264 -11.04 -35.26 11.60
N LEU A 265 -12.04 -36.07 11.27
CA LEU A 265 -12.61 -36.16 9.93
C LEU A 265 -13.97 -35.46 9.91
N CYS A 266 -14.29 -34.85 8.79
CA CYS A 266 -15.53 -34.13 8.54
C CYS A 266 -16.14 -34.54 7.20
N GLY A 267 -17.42 -34.29 7.02
CA GLY A 267 -18.07 -34.11 5.71
C GLY A 267 -17.94 -32.65 5.22
N ALA A 268 -18.82 -32.25 4.29
CA ALA A 268 -18.78 -30.92 3.65
C ALA A 268 -19.11 -29.75 4.60
N THR A 269 -19.69 -30.02 5.78
CA THR A 269 -20.09 -28.98 6.75
C THR A 269 -19.51 -29.25 8.13
N PHE A 270 -19.31 -28.18 8.92
CA PHE A 270 -18.77 -28.32 10.28
C PHE A 270 -19.62 -29.22 11.19
N ALA A 271 -20.94 -29.24 10.99
CA ALA A 271 -21.90 -30.08 11.71
C ALA A 271 -21.56 -31.59 11.70
N THR A 272 -20.80 -32.03 10.70
CA THR A 272 -20.42 -33.45 10.51
C THR A 272 -19.05 -33.78 11.12
N CYS A 273 -18.28 -32.80 11.57
CA CYS A 273 -16.94 -33.01 12.10
C CYS A 273 -16.96 -33.87 13.38
N GLY A 274 -16.22 -34.97 13.36
CA GLY A 274 -16.06 -35.86 14.52
C GLY A 274 -17.25 -36.77 14.81
N ASN A 275 -18.23 -36.88 13.90
CA ASN A 275 -19.39 -37.75 14.06
C ASN A 275 -19.09 -39.25 13.79
N GLY A 276 -17.94 -39.57 13.18
CA GLY A 276 -17.49 -40.94 12.89
C GLY A 276 -18.22 -41.63 11.73
N VAL A 277 -19.11 -40.92 11.02
CA VAL A 277 -19.91 -41.44 9.90
C VAL A 277 -19.53 -40.75 8.59
N ASP A 278 -19.26 -39.45 8.62
CA ASP A 278 -18.86 -38.66 7.44
C ASP A 278 -17.36 -38.35 7.49
N THR A 279 -16.59 -39.04 6.64
CA THR A 279 -15.12 -39.02 6.70
C THR A 279 -14.45 -38.50 5.41
N GLY A 280 -15.17 -37.72 4.61
CA GLY A 280 -14.70 -37.27 3.29
C GLY A 280 -13.52 -36.28 3.35
N PHE A 281 -13.38 -35.53 4.44
CA PHE A 281 -12.42 -34.43 4.56
C PHE A 281 -11.56 -34.54 5.81
N ILE A 282 -10.24 -34.35 5.66
CA ILE A 282 -9.32 -34.22 6.79
C ILE A 282 -9.44 -32.80 7.36
N GLN A 283 -9.82 -32.66 8.64
CA GLN A 283 -9.86 -31.35 9.27
C GLN A 283 -8.44 -30.81 9.49
N THR A 284 -8.20 -29.59 9.03
CA THR A 284 -6.91 -28.90 9.16
C THR A 284 -7.09 -27.50 9.74
N ILE A 285 -6.11 -27.08 10.54
CA ILE A 285 -6.07 -25.75 11.15
C ILE A 285 -4.79 -25.01 10.75
N TYR A 286 -4.90 -23.69 10.59
CA TYR A 286 -3.74 -22.80 10.50
C TYR A 286 -3.28 -22.38 11.89
N SER A 287 -2.03 -22.70 12.22
CA SER A 287 -1.43 -22.47 13.54
C SER A 287 -0.07 -21.77 13.44
N GLN A 288 0.36 -21.17 14.55
CA GLN A 288 1.66 -20.50 14.66
C GLN A 288 2.52 -21.02 15.79
N ARG A 289 3.77 -21.38 15.47
CA ARG A 289 4.80 -21.79 16.44
C ARG A 289 6.18 -21.37 15.97
N ASP A 290 7.14 -21.23 16.87
CA ASP A 290 8.53 -20.99 16.47
C ASP A 290 9.14 -22.28 15.89
N ALA A 291 9.87 -22.15 14.78
CA ALA A 291 10.41 -23.28 14.04
C ALA A 291 11.85 -23.04 13.57
N ILE A 292 12.61 -24.12 13.42
CA ILE A 292 14.00 -24.12 12.98
C ILE A 292 14.11 -24.99 11.73
N PHE A 293 14.56 -24.40 10.64
CA PHE A 293 14.84 -25.08 9.38
C PHE A 293 16.35 -25.07 9.13
N ARG A 294 16.90 -26.21 8.77
CA ARG A 294 18.31 -26.33 8.38
C ARG A 294 18.47 -27.33 7.24
N GLY A 295 19.35 -27.04 6.31
CA GLY A 295 19.51 -27.89 5.14
C GLY A 295 20.77 -27.60 4.36
N THR A 296 21.00 -28.43 3.35
CA THR A 296 22.12 -28.28 2.42
C THR A 296 21.65 -28.68 1.03
N GLU A 297 22.12 -27.95 0.04
CA GLU A 297 21.89 -28.21 -1.37
C GLU A 297 23.25 -28.22 -2.08
N LEU A 298 23.49 -29.24 -2.91
CA LEU A 298 24.71 -29.40 -3.69
C LEU A 298 24.34 -29.89 -5.08
N ALA A 299 24.87 -29.25 -6.11
CA ALA A 299 24.86 -29.74 -7.48
C ALA A 299 26.26 -29.61 -8.07
N TRP A 300 26.73 -30.61 -8.81
CA TRP A 300 28.05 -30.58 -9.43
C TRP A 300 28.09 -31.31 -10.76
N GLN A 301 29.02 -30.91 -11.62
CA GLN A 301 29.30 -31.51 -12.92
C GLN A 301 30.81 -31.57 -13.15
N TRP A 302 31.31 -32.68 -13.66
CA TRP A 302 32.71 -32.87 -13.99
C TRP A 302 32.86 -33.42 -15.42
N ASP A 303 33.44 -32.62 -16.31
CA ASP A 303 33.94 -33.07 -17.60
C ASP A 303 35.22 -33.92 -17.34
N LEU A 304 35.17 -35.23 -17.54
CA LEU A 304 36.26 -36.14 -17.14
C LEU A 304 37.28 -36.33 -18.26
N VAL A 305 36.82 -36.85 -19.40
CA VAL A 305 37.69 -37.31 -20.49
C VAL A 305 37.01 -37.12 -21.84
N PRO A 306 37.77 -36.75 -22.89
CA PRO A 306 37.26 -36.77 -24.26
C PRO A 306 36.99 -38.22 -24.68
N VAL A 307 35.81 -38.49 -25.25
CA VAL A 307 35.39 -39.80 -25.77
C VAL A 307 34.76 -39.60 -27.14
N ALA A 308 35.33 -40.23 -28.16
CA ALA A 308 34.98 -40.03 -29.57
C ALA A 308 35.05 -38.54 -29.95
N THR A 309 33.98 -37.96 -30.51
CA THR A 309 33.88 -36.54 -30.90
C THR A 309 33.45 -35.62 -29.76
N GLY A 310 33.15 -36.15 -28.57
CA GLY A 310 32.59 -35.41 -27.44
C GLY A 310 33.40 -35.56 -26.16
N ILE A 311 32.86 -35.01 -25.07
CA ILE A 311 33.37 -35.14 -23.72
C ILE A 311 32.43 -36.02 -22.89
N PHE A 312 33.01 -37.03 -22.23
CA PHE A 312 32.33 -37.80 -21.20
C PHE A 312 32.52 -37.11 -19.86
N GLY A 313 31.43 -36.99 -19.11
CA GLY A 313 31.44 -36.40 -17.79
C GLY A 313 30.43 -37.07 -16.86
N ILE A 314 30.51 -36.70 -15.60
CA ILE A 314 29.62 -37.16 -14.54
C ILE A 314 29.05 -35.95 -13.82
N ASP A 315 27.86 -36.12 -13.26
CA ASP A 315 27.20 -35.08 -12.48
C ASP A 315 26.52 -35.68 -11.26
N GLY A 316 26.25 -34.84 -10.28
CA GLY A 316 25.58 -35.25 -9.05
C GLY A 316 24.82 -34.11 -8.39
N GLN A 317 23.84 -34.50 -7.60
CA GLN A 317 23.02 -33.59 -6.79
C GLN A 317 22.71 -34.22 -5.43
N TYR A 318 22.61 -33.38 -4.42
CA TYR A 318 22.23 -33.77 -3.07
C TYR A 318 21.45 -32.64 -2.41
N ASP A 319 20.32 -32.95 -1.80
CA ASP A 319 19.53 -32.00 -1.03
C ASP A 319 18.89 -32.66 0.18
N PHE A 320 18.88 -31.95 1.30
CA PHE A 320 18.10 -32.31 2.47
C PHE A 320 17.64 -31.07 3.23
N VAL A 321 16.49 -31.20 3.89
CA VAL A 321 15.97 -30.22 4.83
C VAL A 321 15.51 -30.94 6.09
N ARG A 322 15.79 -30.33 7.24
CA ARG A 322 15.28 -30.75 8.55
C ARG A 322 14.57 -29.56 9.17
N ALA A 323 13.29 -29.73 9.48
CA ALA A 323 12.49 -28.70 10.13
C ALA A 323 11.86 -29.22 11.42
N THR A 324 12.11 -28.52 12.52
CA THR A 324 11.58 -28.84 13.85
C THR A 324 11.01 -27.59 14.49
N PHE A 325 9.94 -27.73 15.26
CA PHE A 325 9.54 -26.71 16.21
C PHE A 325 10.59 -26.55 17.32
N THR A 326 10.57 -25.44 18.04
CA THR A 326 11.53 -25.18 19.13
C THR A 326 11.41 -26.13 20.31
N ASP A 327 10.27 -26.84 20.44
CA ASP A 327 10.06 -27.93 21.40
C ASP A 327 10.68 -29.28 20.96
N GLY A 328 11.27 -29.33 19.76
CA GLY A 328 11.90 -30.52 19.18
C GLY A 328 10.98 -31.41 18.35
N SER A 329 9.66 -31.14 18.32
CA SER A 329 8.72 -31.86 17.47
C SER A 329 8.88 -31.49 15.99
N ASN A 330 8.46 -32.36 15.07
CA ASN A 330 8.66 -32.13 13.63
C ASN A 330 7.62 -31.15 13.07
N VAL A 331 8.06 -30.32 12.12
CA VAL A 331 7.14 -29.55 11.27
C VAL A 331 6.44 -30.53 10.32
N PRO A 332 5.12 -30.42 10.10
CA PRO A 332 4.40 -31.33 9.21
C PRO A 332 4.85 -31.21 7.75
N ARG A 333 4.71 -32.31 6.99
CA ARG A 333 4.84 -32.37 5.53
C ARG A 333 6.19 -31.88 4.97
N MET A 334 7.28 -32.43 5.47
CA MET A 334 8.63 -32.17 4.96
C MET A 334 9.00 -33.04 3.74
N PRO A 335 9.75 -32.52 2.74
CA PRO A 335 10.27 -33.33 1.65
C PRO A 335 11.35 -34.31 2.16
N PRO A 336 11.56 -35.46 1.49
CA PRO A 336 12.62 -36.39 1.86
C PRO A 336 14.00 -35.84 1.46
N MET A 337 15.05 -36.39 2.06
CA MET A 337 16.41 -36.27 1.54
C MET A 337 16.50 -36.90 0.15
N ARG A 338 17.31 -36.32 -0.75
CA ARG A 338 17.53 -36.83 -2.10
C ARG A 338 19.00 -36.82 -2.47
N LEU A 339 19.44 -37.88 -3.15
CA LEU A 339 20.78 -38.04 -3.71
C LEU A 339 20.66 -38.53 -5.14
N GLY A 340 21.23 -37.79 -6.09
CA GLY A 340 21.21 -38.14 -7.50
C GLY A 340 22.58 -38.05 -8.15
N GLY A 341 22.77 -38.83 -9.20
CA GLY A 341 23.98 -38.79 -9.99
C GLY A 341 23.77 -39.35 -11.39
N GLY A 342 24.58 -38.92 -12.33
CA GLY A 342 24.48 -39.32 -13.71
C GLY A 342 25.81 -39.28 -14.45
N ALA A 343 25.80 -39.90 -15.61
CA ALA A 343 26.84 -39.79 -16.60
C ALA A 343 26.27 -39.10 -17.84
N TYR A 344 27.05 -38.20 -18.42
CA TYR A 344 26.70 -37.54 -19.66
C TYR A 344 27.83 -37.65 -20.69
N TRP A 345 27.44 -37.61 -21.95
CA TRP A 345 28.33 -37.44 -23.08
C TRP A 345 27.82 -36.25 -23.90
N ARG A 346 28.71 -35.29 -24.18
CA ARG A 346 28.39 -34.05 -24.89
C ARG A 346 29.34 -33.85 -26.06
N ALA A 347 28.80 -33.76 -27.27
CA ALA A 347 29.53 -33.37 -28.49
C ALA A 347 29.02 -32.01 -29.01
N ASP A 348 29.44 -31.61 -30.21
CA ASP A 348 29.11 -30.30 -30.81
C ASP A 348 27.61 -30.05 -30.98
N ASN A 349 26.87 -31.09 -31.31
CA ASN A 349 25.43 -31.05 -31.56
C ASN A 349 24.67 -32.11 -30.77
N TRP A 350 25.32 -32.99 -30.01
CA TRP A 350 24.64 -34.05 -29.25
C TRP A 350 24.87 -33.90 -27.75
N PHE A 351 23.83 -34.15 -26.97
CA PHE A 351 23.90 -34.30 -25.52
C PHE A 351 23.13 -35.55 -25.09
N VAL A 352 23.84 -36.48 -24.47
CA VAL A 352 23.26 -37.72 -23.93
C VAL A 352 23.53 -37.75 -22.44
N ARG A 353 22.52 -38.00 -21.62
CA ARG A 353 22.67 -38.16 -20.17
C ARG A 353 21.81 -39.31 -19.67
N MET A 354 22.36 -40.13 -18.80
CA MET A 354 21.62 -41.10 -18.00
C MET A 354 21.91 -40.84 -16.53
N GLY A 355 20.86 -40.72 -15.71
CA GLY A 355 20.98 -40.41 -14.29
C GLY A 355 20.01 -41.20 -13.43
N LEU A 356 20.43 -41.46 -12.19
CA LEU A 356 19.63 -42.10 -11.15
C LEU A 356 19.47 -41.12 -9.98
N LEU A 357 18.24 -40.93 -9.53
CA LEU A 357 17.90 -40.18 -8.32
C LEU A 357 17.32 -41.12 -7.27
N HIS A 358 17.94 -41.20 -6.10
CA HIS A 358 17.38 -41.87 -4.93
C HIS A 358 16.75 -40.83 -4.01
N ALA A 359 15.44 -40.94 -3.78
CA ALA A 359 14.75 -40.24 -2.71
C ALA A 359 14.61 -41.19 -1.52
N PHE A 360 15.09 -40.77 -0.35
CA PHE A 360 15.02 -41.57 0.86
C PHE A 360 13.57 -41.60 1.39
N GLY A 361 13.26 -42.56 2.26
CA GLY A 361 11.97 -42.57 2.97
C GLY A 361 11.85 -41.36 3.91
N GLN A 362 10.65 -40.82 4.03
CA GLN A 362 10.33 -39.76 4.99
C GLN A 362 9.60 -40.35 6.19
N SER A 363 10.24 -40.32 7.36
CA SER A 363 9.75 -40.82 8.64
C SER A 363 9.75 -39.78 9.75
N ASP A 364 10.20 -38.55 9.47
CA ASP A 364 10.13 -37.43 10.39
C ASP A 364 8.77 -36.74 10.28
N LEU A 365 7.78 -37.29 10.98
CA LEU A 365 6.38 -36.94 10.79
C LEU A 365 5.94 -35.82 11.71
N GLY A 366 5.15 -34.89 11.17
CA GLY A 366 4.29 -34.03 11.99
C GLY A 366 3.19 -34.85 12.66
N ILE A 367 2.48 -34.23 13.60
CA ILE A 367 1.32 -34.87 14.21
C ILE A 367 0.26 -35.19 13.15
N ASN A 368 -0.24 -36.43 13.16
CA ASN A 368 -1.21 -36.97 12.20
C ASN A 368 -0.73 -37.08 10.73
N ASP A 369 0.57 -36.92 10.46
CA ASP A 369 1.15 -37.25 9.15
C ASP A 369 1.50 -38.74 9.05
N THR A 370 1.49 -39.31 7.83
CA THR A 370 1.86 -40.72 7.57
C THR A 370 3.25 -40.84 6.91
N PRO A 371 4.02 -41.93 7.15
CA PRO A 371 5.31 -42.16 6.51
C PRO A 371 5.22 -42.22 4.97
N THR A 372 6.29 -41.85 4.28
CA THR A 372 6.41 -41.99 2.82
C THR A 372 7.61 -42.86 2.46
N ALA A 373 7.39 -43.91 1.65
CA ALA A 373 8.47 -44.80 1.22
C ALA A 373 9.48 -44.10 0.29
N GLY A 374 10.74 -44.52 0.34
CA GLY A 374 11.77 -44.07 -0.60
C GLY A 374 11.62 -44.72 -1.97
N TYR A 375 12.19 -44.09 -3.00
CA TYR A 375 12.09 -44.53 -4.39
C TYR A 375 13.34 -44.20 -5.21
N ASN A 376 13.48 -44.86 -6.36
CA ASN A 376 14.59 -44.67 -7.30
C ASN A 376 14.06 -44.27 -8.68
N LEU A 377 14.51 -43.13 -9.20
CA LEU A 377 14.14 -42.63 -10.52
C LEU A 377 15.31 -42.72 -11.49
N LEU A 378 15.20 -43.61 -12.47
CA LEU A 378 16.10 -43.65 -13.62
C LEU A 378 15.58 -42.71 -14.71
N GLN A 379 16.44 -41.82 -15.19
CA GLN A 379 16.13 -40.85 -16.24
C GLN A 379 17.16 -40.94 -17.36
N MET A 380 16.70 -40.77 -18.60
CA MET A 380 17.55 -40.69 -19.78
C MET A 380 17.16 -39.50 -20.64
N ARG A 381 18.15 -38.83 -21.23
CA ARG A 381 17.96 -37.71 -22.13
C ARG A 381 18.93 -37.83 -23.29
N ILE A 382 18.41 -37.68 -24.50
CA ILE A 382 19.18 -37.61 -25.74
C ILE A 382 18.68 -36.38 -26.48
N GLU A 383 19.57 -35.43 -26.75
CA GLU A 383 19.25 -34.18 -27.43
C GLU A 383 20.22 -33.98 -28.59
N ASN A 384 19.72 -33.49 -29.72
CA ASN A 384 20.50 -32.99 -30.84
C ASN A 384 20.14 -31.54 -31.13
N THR A 385 21.12 -30.64 -31.15
CA THR A 385 20.96 -29.20 -31.41
C THR A 385 21.80 -28.78 -32.61
N GLU A 386 21.14 -28.35 -33.68
CA GLU A 386 21.76 -27.98 -34.96
C GLU A 386 21.48 -26.52 -35.34
N TYR A 387 22.53 -25.84 -35.80
CA TYR A 387 22.47 -24.43 -36.20
C TYR A 387 22.41 -24.29 -37.72
N TRP A 388 21.44 -23.52 -38.21
CA TRP A 388 21.20 -23.28 -39.63
C TRP A 388 21.43 -21.79 -39.95
N ARG A 389 22.70 -21.38 -39.97
CA ARG A 389 23.13 -19.95 -40.03
C ARG A 389 22.66 -19.17 -41.25
N ASN A 390 22.33 -19.84 -42.35
CA ASN A 390 22.00 -19.20 -43.64
C ASN A 390 20.58 -19.49 -44.11
N SER A 391 19.66 -19.81 -43.19
CA SER A 391 18.26 -20.04 -43.53
C SER A 391 17.56 -18.69 -43.76
N PRO A 392 17.26 -18.26 -44.99
CA PRO A 392 16.77 -16.90 -45.24
C PRO A 392 15.35 -16.69 -44.73
N TRP A 393 14.60 -17.79 -44.57
CA TRP A 393 13.18 -17.81 -44.18
C TRP A 393 12.84 -18.98 -43.24
N GLY A 394 13.82 -19.77 -42.80
CA GLY A 394 13.61 -20.95 -41.95
C GLY A 394 14.26 -20.83 -40.57
N PRO A 395 14.14 -21.86 -39.73
CA PRO A 395 14.69 -21.82 -38.37
C PRO A 395 16.21 -21.71 -38.41
N THR A 396 16.78 -20.90 -37.50
CA THR A 396 18.24 -20.71 -37.35
C THR A 396 18.85 -21.67 -36.33
N LEU A 397 18.00 -22.28 -35.50
CA LEU A 397 18.36 -23.32 -34.53
C LEU A 397 17.22 -24.34 -34.42
N ILE A 398 17.56 -25.63 -34.53
CA ILE A 398 16.64 -26.74 -34.29
C ILE A 398 17.22 -27.62 -33.18
N THR A 399 16.45 -27.87 -32.13
CA THR A 399 16.73 -28.90 -31.13
C THR A 399 15.71 -30.01 -31.24
N THR A 400 16.15 -31.25 -31.41
CA THR A 400 15.32 -32.45 -31.32
C THR A 400 15.78 -33.29 -30.13
N GLY A 401 14.89 -34.05 -29.52
CA GLY A 401 15.30 -34.88 -28.40
C GLY A 401 14.29 -35.94 -27.97
N LEU A 402 14.81 -36.88 -27.19
CA LEU A 402 14.09 -37.95 -26.53
C LEU A 402 14.39 -37.89 -25.04
N VAL A 403 13.34 -37.86 -24.21
CA VAL A 403 13.45 -37.85 -22.74
C VAL A 403 12.68 -39.03 -22.17
N GLY A 404 13.37 -39.86 -21.40
CA GLY A 404 12.80 -40.94 -20.61
C GLY A 404 12.77 -40.54 -19.13
N GLU A 405 11.60 -40.54 -18.52
CA GLU A 405 11.38 -40.25 -17.09
C GLU A 405 10.79 -41.49 -16.40
N ASN A 406 11.17 -41.70 -15.14
CA ASN A 406 10.77 -42.86 -14.34
C ASN A 406 10.90 -44.18 -15.13
N LEU A 407 12.07 -44.43 -15.73
CA LEU A 407 12.27 -45.59 -16.61
C LEU A 407 12.14 -46.93 -15.87
N LEU A 408 12.32 -46.93 -14.54
CA LEU A 408 12.09 -48.09 -13.68
C LEU A 408 10.61 -48.38 -13.44
N ASP A 409 9.71 -47.45 -13.80
CA ASP A 409 8.27 -47.56 -13.63
C ASP A 409 7.88 -47.83 -12.16
N VAL A 410 8.48 -47.07 -11.24
CA VAL A 410 8.22 -47.20 -9.80
C VAL A 410 7.11 -46.27 -9.35
N ASP A 411 6.37 -46.68 -8.33
CA ASP A 411 5.37 -45.84 -7.66
C ASP A 411 6.05 -44.72 -6.89
N VAL A 412 5.65 -43.49 -7.17
CA VAL A 412 6.21 -42.28 -6.55
C VAL A 412 5.10 -41.51 -5.86
N ARG A 413 5.31 -41.24 -4.57
CA ARG A 413 4.40 -40.49 -3.70
C ARG A 413 5.05 -39.20 -3.24
N ASN A 414 4.27 -38.13 -3.15
CA ASN A 414 4.76 -36.81 -2.74
C ASN A 414 4.55 -36.62 -1.23
N SER A 415 5.62 -36.62 -0.44
CA SER A 415 5.53 -36.56 1.03
C SER A 415 4.90 -35.28 1.59
N VAL A 416 4.75 -34.23 0.78
CA VAL A 416 4.20 -32.94 1.22
C VAL A 416 2.69 -32.78 0.98
N GLN A 417 2.03 -33.82 0.42
CA GLN A 417 0.58 -33.83 0.16
C GLN A 417 -0.19 -34.57 1.26
N PHE A 418 -1.41 -34.10 1.58
CA PHE A 418 -2.29 -34.76 2.55
C PHE A 418 -2.76 -36.14 2.04
N HIS A 419 -3.19 -36.23 0.77
CA HIS A 419 -3.65 -37.48 0.14
C HIS A 419 -2.56 -38.21 -0.66
N LYS A 420 -1.32 -38.15 -0.18
CA LYS A 420 -0.18 -38.82 -0.83
C LYS A 420 -0.35 -40.35 -0.92
N ASP A 421 -1.21 -40.93 -0.09
CA ASP A 421 -1.48 -42.36 -0.04
C ASP A 421 -2.50 -42.79 -1.13
N GLU A 422 -3.19 -41.83 -1.75
CA GLU A 422 -4.16 -42.04 -2.83
C GLU A 422 -3.63 -41.61 -4.20
N ILE A 423 -2.72 -40.61 -4.23
CA ILE A 423 -2.21 -39.99 -5.46
C ILE A 423 -0.79 -40.48 -5.77
N LEU A 424 -0.62 -41.07 -6.96
CA LEU A 424 0.67 -41.42 -7.54
C LEU A 424 1.11 -40.35 -8.57
N GLN A 425 2.41 -40.08 -8.63
CA GLN A 425 3.00 -39.33 -9.73
C GLN A 425 3.00 -40.17 -11.02
N PRO A 426 3.21 -39.55 -12.20
CA PRO A 426 3.33 -40.30 -13.45
C PRO A 426 4.36 -41.44 -13.38
N GLY A 427 3.95 -42.61 -13.89
CA GLY A 427 4.83 -43.77 -14.10
C GLY A 427 5.84 -43.52 -15.22
N ARG A 428 6.26 -44.57 -15.93
CA ARG A 428 7.19 -44.45 -17.05
C ARG A 428 6.67 -43.52 -18.14
N SER A 429 7.47 -42.52 -18.53
CA SER A 429 7.18 -41.62 -19.64
C SER A 429 8.34 -41.54 -20.63
N ILE A 430 8.02 -41.57 -21.93
CA ILE A 430 8.98 -41.36 -23.02
C ILE A 430 8.43 -40.23 -23.90
N LYS A 431 9.15 -39.12 -23.97
CA LYS A 431 8.74 -37.90 -24.66
C LYS A 431 9.69 -37.61 -25.82
N PHE A 432 9.15 -37.49 -27.02
CA PHE A 432 9.87 -36.95 -28.17
C PHE A 432 9.51 -35.47 -28.35
N PHE A 433 10.49 -34.61 -28.62
CA PHE A 433 10.23 -33.18 -28.85
C PHE A 433 11.09 -32.59 -29.95
N MET A 434 10.60 -31.48 -30.53
CA MET A 434 11.33 -30.61 -31.44
C MET A 434 11.07 -29.15 -31.07
N ASN A 435 12.13 -28.34 -31.01
CA ASN A 435 12.06 -26.90 -30.78
C ASN A 435 12.81 -26.20 -31.93
N ALA A 436 12.14 -25.27 -32.62
CA ALA A 436 12.70 -24.51 -33.73
C ALA A 436 12.66 -23.01 -33.42
N LYS A 437 13.81 -22.33 -33.47
CA LYS A 437 13.92 -20.87 -33.26
C LYS A 437 14.17 -20.16 -34.59
N PHE A 438 13.50 -19.03 -34.78
CA PHE A 438 13.60 -18.18 -35.98
C PHE A 438 14.13 -16.79 -35.57
N GLY A 439 14.91 -16.14 -36.44
CA GLY A 439 15.37 -14.76 -36.23
C GLY A 439 16.46 -14.55 -35.16
N ALA A 440 17.05 -15.62 -34.62
CA ALA A 440 18.16 -15.49 -33.67
C ALA A 440 19.45 -15.08 -34.40
N GLU A 441 20.10 -14.01 -33.94
CA GLU A 441 21.45 -13.65 -34.35
C GLU A 441 22.40 -14.78 -33.93
N PRO A 442 23.11 -15.44 -34.86
CA PRO A 442 24.01 -16.53 -34.49
C PRO A 442 25.13 -15.97 -33.59
N PRO A 443 25.58 -16.70 -32.55
CA PRO A 443 26.70 -16.25 -31.73
C PRO A 443 27.90 -15.91 -32.62
N ALA A 444 28.50 -14.73 -32.40
CA ALA A 444 29.58 -14.20 -33.22
C ALA A 444 30.85 -15.06 -33.26
N GLU A 445 30.93 -16.14 -32.48
CA GLU A 445 32.09 -17.02 -32.40
C GLU A 445 31.70 -18.49 -32.62
N LYS A 446 31.79 -18.93 -33.88
CA LYS A 446 32.42 -20.21 -34.19
C LYS A 446 33.48 -19.92 -35.23
N ALA A 447 34.65 -19.48 -34.77
CA ALA A 447 35.84 -19.52 -35.61
C ALA A 447 36.09 -20.99 -36.01
N GLN A 448 36.45 -21.21 -37.26
CA GLN A 448 36.87 -22.52 -37.75
C GLN A 448 38.11 -22.99 -36.97
N GLY A 449 37.92 -23.90 -36.02
CA GLY A 449 39.01 -24.64 -35.38
C GLY A 449 38.99 -24.57 -33.85
N GLY A 450 38.73 -25.72 -33.21
CA GLY A 450 39.09 -25.99 -31.83
C GLY A 450 37.99 -25.73 -30.79
N TYR A 451 37.89 -26.65 -29.84
CA TYR A 451 37.00 -26.61 -28.69
C TYR A 451 37.17 -25.31 -27.88
N TYR A 452 36.17 -24.41 -27.93
CA TYR A 452 36.08 -23.28 -27.01
C TYR A 452 34.94 -23.50 -26.01
N LYS A 453 35.33 -23.46 -24.73
CA LYS A 453 34.52 -23.62 -23.53
C LYS A 453 33.63 -22.38 -23.36
N GLY A 454 32.46 -22.37 -23.99
CA GLY A 454 31.50 -21.28 -23.84
C GLY A 454 30.89 -21.25 -22.43
N PRO A 455 31.00 -20.15 -21.67
CA PRO A 455 30.23 -19.96 -20.45
C PRO A 455 28.83 -19.47 -20.82
N THR A 456 27.87 -20.39 -20.94
CA THR A 456 26.46 -20.00 -21.02
C THR A 456 25.90 -19.96 -19.60
N GLY A 457 25.85 -18.75 -19.03
CA GLY A 457 25.16 -18.41 -17.80
C GLY A 457 25.02 -16.90 -17.70
N SER A 458 23.79 -16.42 -17.54
CA SER A 458 23.40 -15.01 -17.55
C SER A 458 24.16 -14.12 -16.55
N GLY A 459 24.54 -12.91 -17.00
CA GLY A 459 24.55 -11.67 -16.21
C GLY A 459 25.57 -11.53 -15.06
N ALA A 460 26.62 -10.74 -15.27
CA ALA A 460 27.29 -9.99 -14.20
C ALA A 460 27.79 -8.62 -14.74
N PRO A 461 27.59 -7.50 -14.02
CA PRO A 461 27.99 -6.17 -14.45
C PRO A 461 29.50 -5.95 -14.27
N MET A 462 30.14 -5.22 -15.19
CA MET A 462 31.54 -4.77 -15.07
C MET A 462 31.61 -3.26 -14.86
N PHE A 463 32.39 -2.80 -13.87
CA PHE A 463 32.82 -1.40 -13.71
C PHE A 463 34.28 -1.32 -13.22
N TYR A 464 35.08 -0.44 -13.84
CA TYR A 464 36.31 0.18 -13.27
C TYR A 464 36.30 1.68 -13.62
N LYS A 465 36.80 2.61 -12.79
CA LYS A 465 38.19 2.79 -12.31
C LYS A 465 38.25 3.70 -11.06
N ALA A 466 39.31 3.55 -10.24
CA ALA A 466 39.47 4.09 -8.87
C ALA A 466 39.72 5.62 -8.75
N PRO A 467 39.38 6.25 -7.59
CA PRO A 467 39.53 7.69 -7.34
C PRO A 467 40.84 8.09 -6.62
N LEU A 468 41.18 9.37 -6.76
CA LEU A 468 42.27 10.09 -6.10
C LEU A 468 41.96 10.36 -4.61
N LEU A 469 43.01 10.40 -3.78
CA LEU A 469 42.95 10.78 -2.36
C LEU A 469 42.65 12.28 -2.21
N LEU A 470 41.59 12.61 -1.45
CA LEU A 470 41.15 13.98 -1.19
C LEU A 470 40.95 14.22 0.31
N ALA A 471 41.34 15.41 0.78
CA ALA A 471 41.26 15.82 2.19
C ALA A 471 39.80 16.03 2.65
N TRP A 472 39.53 15.75 3.94
CA TRP A 472 38.22 15.86 4.55
C TRP A 472 37.74 17.31 4.64
N SER A 473 36.56 17.59 4.07
CA SER A 473 35.80 18.81 4.33
C SER A 473 34.63 18.50 5.24
N TRP A 474 34.23 19.45 6.08
CA TRP A 474 32.99 19.53 6.85
C TRP A 474 31.79 20.10 6.07
N ALA A 475 31.96 20.61 4.85
CA ALA A 475 30.85 21.01 3.95
C ALA A 475 30.14 19.81 3.27
N GLY A 476 28.81 19.87 3.15
CA GLY A 476 27.97 18.87 2.46
C GLY A 476 26.81 18.32 3.32
N PRO A 477 25.86 17.59 2.71
CA PRO A 477 24.77 16.96 3.43
C PRO A 477 25.25 15.77 4.27
N TYR A 478 24.54 15.47 5.36
CA TYR A 478 24.76 14.29 6.18
C TYR A 478 23.43 13.74 6.72
N LEU A 479 23.38 12.43 6.93
CA LEU A 479 22.26 11.70 7.56
C LEU A 479 22.84 10.80 8.65
N GLY A 480 22.21 10.74 9.81
CA GLY A 480 22.72 9.95 10.92
C GLY A 480 21.67 9.46 11.88
N LEU A 481 22.13 8.61 12.78
CA LEU A 481 21.39 8.11 13.93
C LEU A 481 21.98 8.71 15.19
N ASN A 482 21.16 8.92 16.21
CA ASN A 482 21.65 9.30 17.51
C ASN A 482 20.92 8.53 18.62
N LEU A 483 21.62 8.34 19.72
CA LEU A 483 21.15 7.74 20.95
C LEU A 483 21.62 8.63 22.09
N GLY A 484 20.73 8.92 23.02
CA GLY A 484 21.05 9.81 24.13
C GLY A 484 20.25 9.52 25.37
N TYR A 485 20.53 10.32 26.39
CA TYR A 485 19.82 10.34 27.63
C TYR A 485 19.32 11.76 27.89
N SER A 486 18.04 11.85 28.21
CA SER A 486 17.41 13.09 28.66
C SER A 486 17.34 13.15 30.16
N ALA A 487 17.69 14.32 30.68
CA ALA A 487 17.40 14.77 32.03
C ALA A 487 16.34 15.88 31.99
N GLY A 488 15.11 15.45 31.67
CA GLY A 488 13.94 16.31 31.61
C GLY A 488 13.44 16.73 32.97
N LYS A 489 12.78 17.87 33.03
CA LYS A 489 12.07 18.36 34.22
C LYS A 489 10.69 18.84 33.82
N SER A 490 9.67 18.37 34.54
CA SER A 490 8.34 19.00 34.54
C SER A 490 8.21 19.77 35.83
N LYS A 491 7.92 21.07 35.72
CA LYS A 491 7.46 21.87 36.85
C LYS A 491 5.98 22.07 36.71
N THR A 492 5.21 21.51 37.64
CA THR A 492 3.76 21.59 37.59
C THR A 492 3.25 22.34 38.79
N ASP A 493 2.57 23.45 38.55
CA ASP A 493 1.76 24.14 39.54
C ASP A 493 0.31 23.66 39.41
N ALA A 494 -0.32 23.30 40.52
CA ALA A 494 -1.65 22.72 40.60
C ALA A 494 -2.51 23.51 41.60
N THR A 495 -3.67 23.98 41.15
CA THR A 495 -4.63 24.71 41.98
C THR A 495 -5.97 24.00 41.97
N PHE A 496 -6.42 23.57 43.14
CA PHE A 496 -7.78 23.10 43.37
C PHE A 496 -8.67 24.31 43.68
N SER A 497 -9.80 24.40 43.00
CA SER A 497 -10.81 25.44 43.18
C SER A 497 -12.20 24.83 43.26
N ASP A 498 -13.13 25.50 43.96
CA ASP A 498 -14.55 25.17 43.90
C ASP A 498 -15.03 25.31 42.45
N ALA A 499 -15.58 24.26 41.85
CA ALA A 499 -16.02 24.30 40.46
C ALA A 499 -17.34 25.07 40.26
N THR A 500 -18.07 25.36 41.34
CA THR A 500 -19.29 26.17 41.34
C THR A 500 -18.97 27.65 41.55
N ALA A 501 -18.12 27.97 42.52
CA ALA A 501 -17.77 29.36 42.87
C ALA A 501 -16.50 29.89 42.18
N GLY A 502 -15.65 29.00 41.64
CA GLY A 502 -14.36 29.34 41.03
C GLY A 502 -13.27 29.78 42.03
N THR A 503 -13.54 29.74 43.34
CA THR A 503 -12.62 30.20 44.39
C THR A 503 -11.50 29.17 44.64
N PRO A 504 -10.22 29.58 44.73
CA PRO A 504 -9.12 28.65 44.98
C PRO A 504 -9.19 28.11 46.41
N LEU A 505 -9.19 26.78 46.55
CA LEU A 505 -9.26 26.04 47.80
C LEU A 505 -7.87 25.62 48.29
N PHE A 506 -7.01 25.13 47.39
CA PHE A 506 -5.68 24.64 47.72
C PHE A 506 -4.75 24.75 46.52
N ALA A 507 -3.51 25.21 46.71
CA ALA A 507 -2.49 25.25 45.66
C ALA A 507 -1.28 24.44 46.08
N THR A 508 -0.73 23.67 45.15
CA THR A 508 0.45 22.82 45.34
C THR A 508 1.30 22.86 44.07
N GLY A 509 2.55 22.43 44.16
CA GLY A 509 3.41 22.34 42.99
C GLY A 509 4.48 21.28 43.16
N SER A 510 4.93 20.71 42.05
CA SER A 510 5.99 19.72 42.01
C SER A 510 7.05 20.07 40.96
N SER A 511 8.24 19.48 41.16
CA SER A 511 9.26 19.44 40.13
C SER A 511 9.71 17.98 39.96
N ASP A 512 9.28 17.38 38.86
CA ASP A 512 9.49 15.97 38.58
C ASP A 512 10.55 15.76 37.51
N LYS A 513 11.33 14.69 37.67
CA LYS A 513 12.38 14.31 36.72
C LYS A 513 11.79 13.45 35.60
N LEU A 514 11.74 13.98 34.39
CA LEU A 514 11.37 13.25 33.17
C LEU A 514 12.64 12.70 32.52
N ASN A 515 13.21 11.70 33.16
CA ASN A 515 14.43 11.09 32.65
C ASN A 515 14.08 9.96 31.68
N GLY A 516 14.87 9.78 30.63
CA GLY A 516 14.64 8.67 29.70
C GLY A 516 15.71 8.56 28.64
N ALA A 517 15.85 7.35 28.08
CA ALA A 517 16.62 7.17 26.86
C ALA A 517 15.87 7.80 25.67
N ILE A 518 16.62 8.41 24.78
CA ILE A 518 16.11 8.98 23.53
C ILE A 518 16.90 8.39 22.37
N GLY A 519 16.25 8.22 21.21
CA GLY A 519 16.93 7.75 20.01
C GLY A 519 16.20 8.19 18.76
N GLY A 520 16.94 8.54 17.72
CA GLY A 520 16.35 9.20 16.58
C GLY A 520 17.24 9.27 15.36
N VAL A 521 16.65 9.83 14.30
CA VAL A 521 17.32 10.10 13.02
C VAL A 521 17.56 11.60 12.88
N GLN A 522 18.65 11.96 12.24
CA GLN A 522 19.01 13.36 11.99
C GLN A 522 19.54 13.54 10.58
N ALA A 523 19.21 14.66 9.97
CA ALA A 523 19.73 15.06 8.67
C ALA A 523 20.17 16.52 8.73
N GLY A 524 21.20 16.88 7.99
CA GLY A 524 21.63 18.27 7.93
C GLY A 524 22.52 18.58 6.75
N TYR A 525 22.82 19.86 6.59
CA TYR A 525 23.74 20.36 5.59
C TYR A 525 24.69 21.34 6.24
N ASN A 526 25.99 21.16 5.99
CA ASN A 526 27.03 22.07 6.45
C ASN A 526 27.62 22.86 5.27
N TRP A 527 27.84 24.14 5.48
CA TRP A 527 28.74 25.00 4.70
C TRP A 527 30.04 25.16 5.49
N GLN A 528 31.19 25.15 4.80
CA GLN A 528 32.48 25.39 5.44
C GLN A 528 33.22 26.50 4.70
N ALA A 529 33.70 27.50 5.45
CA ALA A 529 34.56 28.58 4.98
C ALA A 529 35.79 28.67 5.90
N GLY A 530 36.92 28.15 5.44
CA GLY A 530 38.12 27.97 6.28
C GLY A 530 37.84 27.02 7.44
N ASN A 531 38.16 27.44 8.67
CA ASN A 531 37.84 26.67 9.86
C ASN A 531 36.37 26.81 10.28
N TRP A 532 35.61 27.78 9.77
CA TRP A 532 34.23 27.98 10.19
C TRP A 532 33.28 27.05 9.45
N VAL A 533 32.38 26.42 10.18
CA VAL A 533 31.32 25.54 9.68
C VAL A 533 29.97 26.10 10.12
N SER A 534 29.12 26.49 9.19
CA SER A 534 27.72 26.83 9.46
C SER A 534 26.81 25.77 8.84
N GLY A 535 25.59 25.58 9.32
CA GLY A 535 24.73 24.52 8.81
C GLY A 535 23.29 24.60 9.28
N LEU A 536 22.47 23.72 8.73
CA LEU A 536 21.13 23.41 9.24
C LEU A 536 21.09 21.93 9.60
N GLU A 537 20.53 21.59 10.77
CA GLU A 537 20.29 20.22 11.23
C GLU A 537 18.82 20.07 11.63
N ALA A 538 18.15 19.05 11.11
CA ALA A 538 16.83 18.63 11.53
C ALA A 538 16.88 17.21 12.09
N ASP A 539 16.15 16.94 13.15
CA ASP A 539 16.08 15.61 13.74
C ASP A 539 14.69 15.28 14.29
N ILE A 540 14.39 13.99 14.36
CA ILE A 540 13.19 13.43 15.02
C ILE A 540 13.62 12.30 15.95
N GLN A 541 13.06 12.30 17.15
CA GLN A 541 13.49 11.54 18.31
C GLN A 541 12.32 10.79 18.90
N MET A 542 12.47 9.47 19.08
CA MET A 542 11.64 8.70 19.98
C MET A 542 12.16 8.89 21.40
N SER A 543 11.27 9.01 22.36
CA SER A 543 11.64 9.31 23.74
C SER A 543 10.95 8.36 24.71
N GLY A 544 11.75 7.79 25.62
CA GLY A 544 11.28 7.02 26.77
C GLY A 544 11.10 7.87 28.03
N GLN A 545 11.08 9.20 27.93
CA GLN A 545 10.96 10.09 29.07
C GLN A 545 9.55 10.04 29.67
N GLY A 546 9.48 9.80 30.97
CA GLY A 546 8.23 9.74 31.72
C GLY A 546 8.40 10.14 33.17
N ALA A 547 7.36 10.71 33.77
CA ALA A 547 7.24 10.91 35.21
C ALA A 547 5.78 10.78 35.63
N THR A 548 5.50 10.16 36.77
CA THR A 548 4.14 10.00 37.32
C THR A 548 4.04 10.54 38.75
N PRO A 549 4.14 11.88 38.97
CA PRO A 549 3.89 12.48 40.27
C PRO A 549 2.51 12.17 40.85
N ASN A 550 2.46 12.12 42.17
CA ASN A 550 1.24 11.98 42.95
C ASN A 550 1.03 13.22 43.83
N TYR A 551 -0.14 13.83 43.74
CA TYR A 551 -0.51 15.04 44.48
C TYR A 551 -1.72 14.74 45.34
N VAL A 552 -1.66 15.17 46.59
CA VAL A 552 -2.68 14.88 47.58
C VAL A 552 -3.24 16.20 48.10
N CYS A 553 -4.55 16.41 47.94
CA CYS A 553 -5.25 17.48 48.65
C CYS A 553 -5.72 16.98 50.03
N PRO A 554 -5.39 17.67 51.14
CA PRO A 554 -5.92 17.35 52.46
C PRO A 554 -7.45 17.49 52.53
N GLY A 555 -8.12 16.51 53.13
CA GLY A 555 -9.59 16.44 53.15
C GLY A 555 -10.31 17.60 53.80
N ALA A 556 -9.73 18.17 54.86
CA ALA A 556 -10.31 19.31 55.56
C ALA A 556 -10.39 20.59 54.69
N VAL A 557 -9.59 20.67 53.62
CA VAL A 557 -9.53 21.85 52.73
C VAL A 557 -10.34 21.62 51.46
N CYS A 558 -10.28 20.42 50.88
CA CYS A 558 -10.98 20.11 49.63
C CYS A 558 -12.42 19.61 49.82
N ASN A 559 -12.90 19.38 51.05
CA ASN A 559 -14.30 19.03 51.31
C ASN A 559 -14.85 19.68 52.60
N PRO A 560 -15.09 21.01 52.60
CA PRO A 560 -15.45 21.76 53.80
C PRO A 560 -16.87 21.48 54.34
N ALA A 561 -17.71 20.75 53.59
CA ALA A 561 -19.10 20.46 53.97
C ALA A 561 -19.28 19.25 54.90
N ALA A 562 -18.24 18.44 55.11
CA ALA A 562 -18.26 17.26 55.97
C ALA A 562 -17.70 17.61 57.36
N GLY A 563 -18.55 17.92 58.33
CA GLY A 563 -18.17 18.38 59.68
C GLY A 563 -17.53 17.33 60.61
N PHE A 564 -16.49 16.61 60.17
CA PHE A 564 -15.74 15.63 60.99
C PHE A 564 -14.22 15.63 60.72
N ASP A 565 -13.42 15.44 61.78
CA ASP A 565 -11.96 15.23 61.74
C ASP A 565 -11.62 13.75 61.38
N ALA A 566 -11.54 13.41 60.09
CA ALA A 566 -10.97 12.14 59.58
C ALA A 566 -10.50 12.27 58.10
N PRO A 567 -9.58 11.42 57.61
CA PRO A 567 -8.63 11.75 56.53
C PRO A 567 -9.21 11.55 55.12
N VAL A 568 -10.09 12.44 54.67
CA VAL A 568 -10.71 12.33 53.33
C VAL A 568 -9.75 12.82 52.25
N THR A 569 -8.99 11.92 51.63
CA THR A 569 -7.87 12.31 50.75
C THR A 569 -8.29 12.33 49.28
N ALA A 570 -8.28 13.48 48.61
CA ALA A 570 -8.35 13.54 47.15
C ALA A 570 -6.94 13.36 46.57
N ASN A 571 -6.74 12.30 45.79
CA ASN A 571 -5.45 11.86 45.29
C ASN A 571 -5.41 11.97 43.75
N PHE A 572 -4.46 12.74 43.25
CA PHE A 572 -4.28 13.07 41.85
C PHE A 572 -2.93 12.52 41.38
N VAL A 573 -2.93 11.50 40.53
CA VAL A 573 -1.70 11.00 39.89
C VAL A 573 -1.64 11.56 38.49
N GLN A 574 -0.62 12.35 38.18
CA GLN A 574 -0.41 12.90 36.84
C GLN A 574 0.83 12.27 36.22
N GLY A 575 0.69 11.63 35.07
CA GLY A 575 1.78 11.14 34.25
C GLY A 575 2.12 12.11 33.12
N HIS A 576 3.36 12.57 33.00
CA HIS A 576 3.85 13.23 31.78
C HIS A 576 4.82 12.32 31.05
N HIS A 577 4.52 12.02 29.79
CA HIS A 577 5.41 11.31 28.88
C HIS A 577 5.72 12.18 27.68
N LEU A 578 6.99 12.35 27.35
CA LEU A 578 7.39 12.93 26.06
C LEU A 578 7.60 11.75 25.10
N ASP A 579 6.61 11.49 24.25
CA ASP A 579 6.58 10.28 23.40
C ASP A 579 7.58 10.40 22.23
N TRP A 580 7.62 11.59 21.61
CA TRP A 580 8.59 11.94 20.58
C TRP A 580 8.81 13.46 20.55
N PHE A 581 9.95 13.89 20.01
CA PHE A 581 10.19 15.29 19.69
C PHE A 581 11.03 15.43 18.42
N GLY A 582 10.94 16.58 17.75
CA GLY A 582 11.79 16.92 16.63
C GLY A 582 12.35 18.32 16.76
N THR A 583 13.48 18.58 16.11
CA THR A 583 14.09 19.92 16.09
C THR A 583 14.50 20.31 14.68
N VAL A 584 14.53 21.62 14.43
CA VAL A 584 15.16 22.24 13.26
C VAL A 584 16.05 23.35 13.78
N ARG A 585 17.37 23.18 13.62
CA ARG A 585 18.39 24.01 14.25
C ARG A 585 19.37 24.55 13.23
N GLY A 586 19.68 25.84 13.34
CA GLY A 586 20.91 26.40 12.78
C GLY A 586 22.11 25.88 13.56
N ARG A 587 23.18 25.56 12.85
CA ARG A 587 24.46 25.10 13.38
C ARG A 587 25.54 26.11 13.03
N PHE A 588 26.42 26.42 13.98
CA PHE A 588 27.57 27.28 13.76
C PHE A 588 28.75 26.79 14.61
N GLY A 589 29.88 26.52 14.00
CA GLY A 589 31.02 25.87 14.64
C GLY A 589 32.34 26.13 13.95
N THR A 590 33.39 25.53 14.51
CA THR A 590 34.76 25.62 14.02
C THR A 590 35.39 24.23 13.95
N ALA A 591 36.12 23.94 12.87
CA ALA A 591 36.97 22.77 12.73
C ALA A 591 38.22 22.97 13.60
N ILE A 592 38.29 22.27 14.73
CA ILE A 592 39.41 22.27 15.67
C ILE A 592 40.61 21.51 15.06
N THR A 593 40.31 20.43 14.32
CA THR A 593 41.27 19.66 13.52
C THR A 593 40.61 19.35 12.17
N PRO A 594 41.36 18.91 11.13
CA PRO A 594 40.75 18.47 9.88
C PRO A 594 39.64 17.44 10.13
N ASP A 595 39.87 16.50 11.05
CA ASP A 595 38.94 15.43 11.38
C ASP A 595 38.04 15.71 12.60
N GLY A 596 37.97 16.94 13.12
CA GLY A 596 37.17 17.26 14.32
C GLY A 596 36.69 18.70 14.41
N MET A 597 35.40 18.92 14.71
CA MET A 597 34.77 20.22 14.87
C MET A 597 34.03 20.36 16.20
N ALA A 598 33.98 21.59 16.72
CA ALA A 598 33.07 22.00 17.78
C ALA A 598 32.02 22.95 17.22
N TYR A 599 30.78 22.85 17.67
CA TYR A 599 29.68 23.66 17.16
C TYR A 599 28.65 23.99 18.24
N ALA A 600 27.95 25.10 18.03
CA ALA A 600 26.73 25.49 18.72
C ALA A 600 25.54 25.33 17.77
N THR A 601 24.35 25.10 18.31
CA THR A 601 23.10 25.00 17.57
C THR A 601 21.99 25.78 18.25
N GLY A 602 21.04 26.29 17.47
CA GLY A 602 19.85 26.96 18.00
C GLY A 602 18.71 26.93 16.99
N GLY A 603 17.48 26.74 17.46
CA GLY A 603 16.32 26.73 16.57
C GLY A 603 15.02 26.30 17.22
N LEU A 604 14.13 25.74 16.41
CA LEU A 604 12.77 25.36 16.79
C LEU A 604 12.75 23.90 17.24
N ALA A 605 11.93 23.61 18.24
CA ALA A 605 11.62 22.27 18.70
C ALA A 605 10.10 22.03 18.64
N VAL A 606 9.70 20.77 18.47
CA VAL A 606 8.30 20.34 18.57
C VAL A 606 8.25 19.01 19.31
N GLY A 607 7.39 18.86 20.32
CA GLY A 607 7.31 17.66 21.15
C GLY A 607 5.88 17.18 21.35
N ALA A 608 5.67 15.87 21.30
CA ALA A 608 4.40 15.25 21.63
C ALA A 608 4.41 14.80 23.10
N ILE A 609 3.65 15.53 23.91
CA ILE A 609 3.59 15.37 25.34
C ILE A 609 2.25 14.74 25.69
N ARG A 610 2.30 13.49 26.16
CA ARG A 610 1.15 12.78 26.70
C ARG A 610 1.04 13.07 28.18
N THR A 611 -0.09 13.60 28.59
CA THR A 611 -0.45 13.84 29.99
C THR A 611 -1.55 12.86 30.36
N THR A 612 -1.22 11.89 31.20
CA THR A 612 -2.19 10.97 31.84
C THR A 612 -2.56 11.54 33.20
N VAL A 613 -3.82 11.43 33.57
CA VAL A 613 -4.36 11.93 34.83
C VAL A 613 -5.24 10.84 35.41
N ASN A 614 -4.96 10.41 36.64
CA ASN A 614 -5.87 9.61 37.43
C ASN A 614 -6.31 10.45 38.63
N LEU A 615 -7.56 10.88 38.60
CA LEU A 615 -8.22 11.52 39.73
C LEU A 615 -8.90 10.43 40.55
N SER A 616 -8.53 10.31 41.83
CA SER A 616 -9.14 9.39 42.79
C SER A 616 -9.59 10.15 44.03
N GLY A 617 -10.80 9.89 44.52
CA GLY A 617 -11.35 10.57 45.69
C GLY A 617 -12.51 9.79 46.31
N VAL A 618 -12.94 10.20 47.51
CA VAL A 618 -14.09 9.60 48.21
C VAL A 618 -15.31 10.50 47.99
N GLY A 619 -16.30 10.01 47.23
CA GLY A 619 -17.60 10.66 47.05
C GLY A 619 -18.63 10.10 48.03
N PHE A 620 -19.78 10.77 48.19
CA PHE A 620 -20.92 10.26 48.96
C PHE A 620 -22.11 10.02 48.02
N ASP A 621 -22.78 8.89 48.15
CA ASP A 621 -24.05 8.65 47.43
C ASP A 621 -25.19 9.52 48.00
N ALA A 622 -26.38 9.43 47.40
CA ALA A 622 -27.56 10.19 47.82
C ALA A 622 -27.99 9.91 49.28
N ASP A 623 -27.51 8.81 49.86
CA ASP A 623 -27.77 8.38 51.24
C ASP A 623 -26.61 8.75 52.20
N GLY A 624 -25.53 9.35 51.71
CA GLY A 624 -24.39 9.80 52.50
C GLY A 624 -23.31 8.75 52.75
N ASN A 625 -23.27 7.64 51.99
CA ASN A 625 -22.25 6.59 52.15
C ASN A 625 -20.98 6.89 51.33
N PRO A 626 -19.77 6.74 51.91
CA PRO A 626 -18.52 7.01 51.22
C PRO A 626 -18.16 5.92 50.19
N GLY A 627 -17.82 6.32 48.95
CA GLY A 627 -17.36 5.44 47.87
C GLY A 627 -16.11 5.98 47.17
N VAL A 628 -15.19 5.09 46.79
CA VAL A 628 -13.96 5.47 46.06
C VAL A 628 -14.25 5.58 44.56
N ILE A 629 -14.00 6.75 43.98
CA ILE A 629 -14.25 7.05 42.58
C ILE A 629 -12.91 7.30 41.89
N THR A 630 -12.70 6.69 40.71
CA THR A 630 -11.49 6.89 39.89
C THR A 630 -11.87 7.30 38.46
N ALA A 631 -11.31 8.40 37.97
CA ALA A 631 -11.50 8.89 36.61
C ALA A 631 -10.15 9.02 35.87
N PRO A 632 -9.81 8.09 34.96
CA PRO A 632 -8.62 8.19 34.12
C PRO A 632 -8.87 9.09 32.90
N VAL A 633 -7.97 10.03 32.63
CA VAL A 633 -7.98 10.89 31.44
C VAL A 633 -6.58 10.91 30.83
N SER A 634 -6.46 10.78 29.51
CA SER A 634 -5.17 10.90 28.80
C SER A 634 -5.29 11.90 27.67
N VAL A 635 -4.43 12.92 27.66
CA VAL A 635 -4.40 13.99 26.66
C VAL A 635 -3.02 14.02 26.00
N LEU A 636 -2.95 13.89 24.68
CA LEU A 636 -1.73 14.06 23.89
C LEU A 636 -1.71 15.48 23.30
N ALA A 637 -0.70 16.27 23.62
CA ALA A 637 -0.53 17.63 23.11
C ALA A 637 0.79 17.78 22.35
N ILE A 638 0.74 18.34 21.14
CA ILE A 638 1.94 18.70 20.37
C ILE A 638 2.30 20.16 20.70
N LYS A 639 3.49 20.40 21.26
CA LYS A 639 3.94 21.72 21.71
C LYS A 639 5.13 22.21 20.90
N PRO A 640 5.05 23.41 20.29
CA PRO A 640 6.23 24.08 19.76
C PRO A 640 7.07 24.62 20.93
N GLY A 641 8.38 24.64 20.72
CA GLY A 641 9.36 25.10 21.68
C GLY A 641 10.58 25.65 20.96
N TRP A 642 11.58 26.04 21.74
CA TRP A 642 12.88 26.41 21.22
C TRP A 642 13.94 25.48 21.80
N THR A 643 15.06 25.39 21.09
CA THR A 643 16.20 24.58 21.51
C THR A 643 17.51 25.32 21.25
N VAL A 644 18.47 25.10 22.14
CA VAL A 644 19.85 25.55 21.99
C VAL A 644 20.78 24.43 22.42
N GLY A 645 21.90 24.24 21.75
CA GLY A 645 22.84 23.18 22.10
C GLY A 645 24.25 23.45 21.64
N ALA A 646 25.15 22.57 22.02
CA ALA A 646 26.53 22.56 21.57
C ALA A 646 27.04 21.11 21.47
N GLY A 647 27.96 20.84 20.56
CA GLY A 647 28.49 19.51 20.35
C GLY A 647 29.90 19.49 19.79
N LEU A 648 30.51 18.31 19.89
CA LEU A 648 31.74 17.94 19.23
C LEU A 648 31.40 16.88 18.18
N GLU A 649 31.93 17.01 16.97
CA GLU A 649 31.77 16.03 15.92
C GLU A 649 33.15 15.71 15.32
N GLY A 650 33.50 14.43 15.26
CA GLY A 650 34.78 13.94 14.77
C GLY A 650 34.59 12.88 13.70
N ARG A 651 35.49 12.84 12.73
CA ARG A 651 35.54 11.77 11.72
C ARG A 651 36.04 10.50 12.39
N LEU A 652 35.26 9.43 12.28
CA LEU A 652 35.63 8.11 12.81
C LEU A 652 36.40 7.32 11.74
N PHE A 653 35.81 7.19 10.54
CA PHE A 653 36.41 6.52 9.39
C PHE A 653 35.63 6.84 8.11
N GLY A 654 36.30 6.93 6.95
CA GLY A 654 35.63 7.17 5.67
C GLY A 654 34.77 8.44 5.68
N ASN A 655 33.49 8.29 5.35
CA ASN A 655 32.45 9.33 5.41
C ASN A 655 31.62 9.30 6.71
N VAL A 656 32.05 8.50 7.68
CA VAL A 656 31.37 8.35 8.96
C VAL A 656 31.97 9.30 9.99
N THR A 657 31.12 10.14 10.58
CA THR A 657 31.45 10.99 11.72
C THR A 657 30.70 10.51 12.96
N GLY A 658 31.34 10.67 14.10
CA GLY A 658 30.74 10.50 15.42
C GLY A 658 30.55 11.87 16.05
N LYS A 659 29.40 12.11 16.65
CA LYS A 659 29.13 13.34 17.40
C LYS A 659 28.74 13.06 18.83
N VAL A 660 29.05 13.99 19.73
CA VAL A 660 28.50 14.09 21.07
C VAL A 660 27.92 15.48 21.22
N GLU A 661 26.66 15.57 21.62
CA GLU A 661 25.89 16.81 21.61
C GLU A 661 25.10 16.97 22.90
N TYR A 662 25.11 18.19 23.42
CA TYR A 662 24.25 18.67 24.49
C TYR A 662 23.16 19.58 23.92
N LEU A 663 21.90 19.35 24.30
CA LEU A 663 20.77 20.21 23.93
C LEU A 663 19.94 20.59 25.16
N TYR A 664 19.58 21.86 25.22
CA TYR A 664 18.51 22.37 26.08
C TYR A 664 17.26 22.59 25.23
N MET A 665 16.10 22.18 25.72
CA MET A 665 14.80 22.41 25.08
C MET A 665 13.78 22.96 26.08
N ASP A 666 12.87 23.81 25.58
CA ASP A 666 11.79 24.39 26.37
C ASP A 666 10.50 24.42 25.54
N PHE A 667 9.50 23.64 25.96
CA PHE A 667 8.19 23.54 25.28
C PHE A 667 7.15 24.52 25.82
N GLY A 668 7.57 25.46 26.67
CA GLY A 668 6.67 26.40 27.33
C GLY A 668 5.73 25.73 28.33
N THR A 669 4.63 26.40 28.65
CA THR A 669 3.65 25.96 29.66
C THR A 669 2.48 25.23 29.00
N LEU A 670 2.10 24.10 29.59
CA LEU A 670 0.90 23.32 29.33
C LEU A 670 -0.11 23.61 30.44
N SER A 671 -1.27 24.16 30.09
CA SER A 671 -2.35 24.38 31.05
C SER A 671 -3.46 23.37 30.80
N GLY A 672 -4.00 22.78 31.85
CA GLY A 672 -5.15 21.87 31.78
C GLY A 672 -6.02 22.01 33.01
N SER A 673 -7.33 22.09 32.82
CA SER A 673 -8.33 22.12 33.90
C SER A 673 -9.18 20.86 33.87
N PHE A 674 -9.35 20.22 35.02
CA PHE A 674 -10.11 18.99 35.18
C PHE A 674 -11.14 19.19 36.28
N THR A 675 -12.43 19.08 35.95
CA THR A 675 -13.53 19.24 36.90
C THR A 675 -14.10 17.88 37.27
N ASN A 676 -14.18 17.58 38.55
CA ASN A 676 -14.89 16.41 39.05
C ASN A 676 -16.31 16.85 39.48
N GLY A 677 -17.32 16.36 38.77
CA GLY A 677 -18.74 16.68 39.01
C GLY A 677 -19.48 15.75 39.98
N LEU A 678 -18.78 14.83 40.66
CA LEU A 678 -19.40 13.74 41.44
C LEU A 678 -19.13 13.81 42.96
N THR A 679 -18.85 15.01 43.48
CA THR A 679 -18.76 15.31 44.92
C THR A 679 -19.84 16.33 45.32
N ALA A 680 -20.29 16.33 46.58
CA ALA A 680 -21.31 17.25 47.08
C ALA A 680 -21.01 18.74 46.83
N THR A 681 -19.72 19.09 46.70
CA THR A 681 -19.23 20.32 46.05
C THR A 681 -18.31 19.92 44.89
N PRO A 682 -18.66 20.22 43.63
CA PRO A 682 -17.79 19.98 42.48
C PRO A 682 -16.43 20.69 42.64
N ILE A 683 -15.31 20.01 42.32
CA ILE A 683 -13.95 20.58 42.47
C ILE A 683 -13.27 20.61 41.09
N THR A 684 -12.66 21.75 40.76
CA THR A 684 -11.85 21.93 39.55
C THR A 684 -10.37 21.96 39.93
N LEU A 685 -9.57 21.12 39.29
CA LEU A 685 -8.11 21.15 39.36
C LEU A 685 -7.56 21.80 38.11
N THR A 686 -6.87 22.92 38.27
CA THR A 686 -6.11 23.57 37.20
C THR A 686 -4.63 23.27 37.36
N THR A 687 -3.98 22.79 36.31
CA THR A 687 -2.54 22.49 36.29
C THR A 687 -1.84 23.35 35.24
N ASN A 688 -0.66 23.87 35.58
CA ASN A 688 0.25 24.58 34.71
C ASN A 688 1.61 23.86 34.74
N SER A 689 1.90 23.08 33.71
CA SER A 689 3.09 22.23 33.62
C SER A 689 4.08 22.80 32.61
N ARG A 690 5.27 23.20 33.04
CA ARG A 690 6.36 23.62 32.16
C ARG A 690 7.37 22.50 32.00
N ILE A 691 7.57 22.06 30.76
CA ILE A 691 8.48 20.96 30.45
C ILE A 691 9.74 21.52 29.79
N THR A 692 10.87 21.25 30.44
CA THR A 692 12.22 21.61 29.98
C THR A 692 13.08 20.37 29.92
N ASP A 693 13.98 20.28 28.96
CA ASP A 693 14.81 19.10 28.77
C ASP A 693 16.30 19.44 28.62
N ASN A 694 17.15 18.58 29.18
CA ASN A 694 18.60 18.62 29.05
C ASN A 694 19.04 17.27 28.49
N ILE A 695 19.43 17.26 27.23
CA ILE A 695 19.76 16.06 26.47
C ILE A 695 21.28 15.98 26.33
N VAL A 696 21.83 14.80 26.60
CA VAL A 696 23.17 14.41 26.14
C VAL A 696 23.01 13.24 25.18
N ARG A 697 23.51 13.38 23.95
CA ARG A 697 23.39 12.33 22.94
C ARG A 697 24.68 12.12 22.16
N ALA A 698 24.93 10.86 21.82
CA ALA A 698 25.95 10.45 20.87
C ALA A 698 25.27 10.10 19.55
N GLY A 699 25.88 10.50 18.44
CA GLY A 699 25.36 10.22 17.10
C GLY A 699 26.44 9.71 16.16
N ILE A 700 26.01 8.95 15.15
CA ILE A 700 26.85 8.53 14.04
C ILE A 700 26.19 9.08 12.78
N ASN A 701 26.92 9.89 12.01
CA ASN A 701 26.45 10.45 10.75
C ASN A 701 27.25 9.87 9.58
N TYR A 702 26.55 9.59 8.49
CA TYR A 702 27.15 9.39 7.18
C TYR A 702 27.07 10.68 6.39
N LYS A 703 28.21 11.14 5.90
CA LYS A 703 28.36 12.39 5.16
C LYS A 703 28.44 12.17 3.65
N PHE A 704 27.60 12.87 2.90
CA PHE A 704 27.52 12.79 1.45
C PHE A 704 28.44 13.83 0.81
N ASN A 705 29.28 13.41 -0.15
CA ASN A 705 30.18 14.24 -0.95
C ASN A 705 30.80 15.45 -0.23
N PRO A 706 31.86 15.27 0.58
CA PRO A 706 32.62 16.39 1.12
C PRO A 706 33.27 17.15 -0.05
N ALA A 707 32.63 18.24 -0.50
CA ALA A 707 33.08 18.97 -1.68
C ALA A 707 34.50 19.53 -1.50
N VAL A 708 35.34 19.35 -2.51
CA VAL A 708 36.72 19.88 -2.57
C VAL A 708 36.73 21.12 -3.45
N ARG A 709 37.15 22.27 -2.90
CA ARG A 709 37.68 23.38 -3.71
C ARG A 709 39.20 23.34 -3.66
N GLY A 710 39.83 23.07 -4.80
CA GLY A 710 41.26 23.27 -5.02
C GLY A 710 41.47 24.37 -6.04
N TYR A 711 42.26 25.38 -5.67
CA TYR A 711 42.70 26.51 -6.48
C TYR A 711 43.58 26.07 -7.67
N GLU A 712 43.49 26.80 -8.79
CA GLU A 712 44.43 26.71 -9.93
C GLU A 712 45.85 27.16 -9.55
N LEU A 713 46.87 26.58 -10.20
CA LEU A 713 47.99 27.26 -10.91
C LEU A 713 49.06 26.23 -11.44
N PRO A 714 49.97 26.58 -12.38
CA PRO A 714 50.08 25.96 -13.71
C PRO A 714 51.45 25.32 -14.06
N GLY A 715 51.49 24.52 -15.15
CA GLY A 715 52.70 24.07 -15.85
C GLY A 715 53.44 22.95 -15.11
N ILE A 716 53.81 21.81 -15.71
CA ILE A 716 54.52 21.59 -16.98
C ILE A 716 54.09 20.22 -17.53
N PRO A 717 53.94 20.04 -18.86
CA PRO A 717 53.47 18.80 -19.49
C PRO A 717 54.61 17.82 -19.79
N LEU A 718 54.23 16.59 -20.15
CA LEU A 718 54.55 15.82 -21.38
C LEU A 718 54.46 14.31 -21.01
N ILE A 719 54.02 13.31 -21.78
CA ILE A 719 53.45 13.08 -23.12
C ILE A 719 53.27 11.55 -23.20
N TYR A 720 52.06 11.03 -23.51
CA TYR A 720 51.74 9.94 -24.47
C TYR A 720 50.20 9.69 -24.37
N LYS A 721 49.34 10.59 -24.89
CA LYS A 721 48.77 10.64 -26.27
C LYS A 721 47.77 9.47 -26.49
N ASP A 722 46.47 9.52 -26.19
CA ASP A 722 45.43 10.58 -26.14
C ASP A 722 44.91 11.08 -27.52
N PRO A 723 43.64 11.51 -27.59
CA PRO A 723 42.65 11.24 -28.63
C PRO A 723 42.33 12.56 -29.34
N LYS A 724 41.35 12.60 -30.23
CA LYS A 724 40.78 13.88 -30.70
C LYS A 724 39.37 14.02 -30.16
N SER A 725 39.27 14.52 -28.94
CA SER A 725 38.09 15.21 -28.43
C SER A 725 38.13 16.66 -28.94
N PRO A 726 37.02 17.26 -29.41
CA PRO A 726 36.97 18.68 -29.73
C PRO A 726 37.17 19.55 -28.47
N PRO A 727 37.72 20.75 -28.61
CA PRO A 727 37.97 21.65 -27.49
C PRO A 727 36.66 22.17 -26.90
N TYR A 728 36.41 21.87 -25.62
CA TYR A 728 35.44 22.57 -24.81
C TYR A 728 35.89 24.03 -24.67
N GLY A 729 35.05 24.95 -25.17
CA GLY A 729 35.20 26.38 -24.88
C GLY A 729 35.05 26.65 -23.38
N ALA A 730 35.63 27.76 -22.93
CA ALA A 730 35.55 28.25 -21.56
C ALA A 730 34.10 28.22 -21.02
N PRO A 731 33.89 27.93 -19.72
CA PRO A 731 32.55 27.84 -19.15
C PRO A 731 31.82 29.17 -19.32
N ILE A 732 30.76 29.14 -20.14
CA ILE A 732 29.76 30.20 -20.16
C ILE A 732 28.97 30.04 -18.86
N VAL A 733 28.83 31.12 -18.09
CA VAL A 733 27.90 31.19 -16.97
C VAL A 733 26.50 30.91 -17.50
N THR A 734 25.99 29.69 -17.30
CA THR A 734 24.64 29.32 -17.72
C THR A 734 23.64 29.89 -16.73
N ALA A 735 22.64 30.63 -17.23
CA ALA A 735 21.53 31.10 -16.42
C ALA A 735 20.77 29.91 -15.81
N TRP A 736 20.25 30.08 -14.60
CA TRP A 736 19.40 29.11 -13.92
C TRP A 736 18.23 28.65 -14.81
N SER A 737 18.02 27.33 -14.89
CA SER A 737 16.85 26.74 -15.55
C SER A 737 15.93 26.12 -14.53
N TRP A 738 14.64 26.33 -14.71
CA TRP A 738 13.60 25.67 -13.91
C TRP A 738 13.33 24.23 -14.34
N ALA A 739 13.80 23.79 -15.52
CA ALA A 739 13.58 22.44 -16.04
C ALA A 739 14.35 21.36 -15.25
N GLY A 740 13.71 20.22 -14.97
CA GLY A 740 14.31 19.06 -14.32
C GLY A 740 13.54 18.57 -13.09
N PRO A 741 13.97 17.42 -12.52
CA PRO A 741 13.36 16.86 -11.32
C PRO A 741 13.80 17.59 -10.04
N TYR A 742 12.95 17.59 -9.02
CA TYR A 742 13.32 17.97 -7.66
C TYR A 742 12.59 17.14 -6.62
N VAL A 743 13.16 17.14 -5.42
CA VAL A 743 12.53 16.62 -4.20
C VAL A 743 12.69 17.62 -3.08
N GLY A 744 11.77 17.65 -2.15
CA GLY A 744 11.79 18.60 -1.06
C GLY A 744 10.91 18.21 0.10
N VAL A 745 10.98 19.04 1.13
CA VAL A 745 10.12 18.96 2.31
C VAL A 745 9.33 20.24 2.42
N ASN A 746 8.12 20.15 2.93
CA ASN A 746 7.30 21.31 3.24
C ASN A 746 6.65 21.17 4.61
N ALA A 747 6.34 22.31 5.22
CA ALA A 747 5.58 22.41 6.45
C ALA A 747 4.67 23.63 6.36
N GLY A 748 3.48 23.53 6.94
CA GLY A 748 2.47 24.57 6.81
C GLY A 748 1.42 24.52 7.89
N HIS A 749 0.56 25.52 7.85
CA HIS A 749 -0.64 25.57 8.67
C HIS A 749 -1.86 25.38 7.77
N SER A 750 -2.77 24.55 8.23
CA SER A 750 -4.08 24.32 7.65
C SER A 750 -5.13 25.03 8.50
N ALA A 751 -6.03 25.73 7.81
CA ALA A 751 -7.27 26.27 8.33
C ALA A 751 -8.46 25.51 7.72
N GLY A 752 -8.65 24.28 8.18
CA GLY A 752 -9.74 23.42 7.73
C GLY A 752 -11.10 23.77 8.33
N LYS A 753 -12.16 23.37 7.64
CA LYS A 753 -13.53 23.37 8.16
C LYS A 753 -14.17 22.01 7.92
N SER A 754 -14.80 21.48 8.97
CA SER A 754 -15.73 20.36 8.84
C SER A 754 -17.14 20.88 9.06
N LYS A 755 -17.95 20.86 7.98
CA LYS A 755 -19.39 21.16 8.08
C LYS A 755 -20.13 19.85 8.17
N THR A 756 -20.87 19.65 9.24
CA THR A 756 -21.54 18.39 9.51
C THR A 756 -23.01 18.61 9.79
N ASP A 757 -23.85 17.96 9.00
CA ASP A 757 -25.26 17.81 9.29
C ASP A 757 -25.47 16.47 10.00
N THR A 758 -26.22 16.48 11.09
CA THR A 758 -26.50 15.31 11.94
C THR A 758 -28.00 15.12 12.08
N MET A 759 -28.45 13.89 11.88
CA MET A 759 -29.85 13.51 12.04
C MET A 759 -29.92 12.39 13.08
N PHE A 760 -30.58 12.68 14.20
CA PHE A 760 -31.02 11.69 15.16
C PHE A 760 -32.33 11.11 14.67
N SER A 761 -32.41 9.78 14.57
CA SER A 761 -33.60 9.05 14.20
C SER A 761 -33.81 7.88 15.15
N ASP A 762 -35.05 7.42 15.26
CA ASP A 762 -35.34 6.15 15.94
C ASP A 762 -34.65 5.03 15.14
N ALA A 763 -33.78 4.24 15.77
CA ALA A 763 -33.07 3.15 15.10
C ALA A 763 -34.00 1.99 14.71
N SER A 764 -35.20 1.94 15.30
CA SER A 764 -36.22 0.91 15.07
C SER A 764 -37.25 1.38 14.03
N ALA A 765 -37.67 2.66 14.10
CA ALA A 765 -38.69 3.23 13.22
C ALA A 765 -38.13 4.06 12.04
N GLY A 766 -36.84 4.43 12.08
CA GLY A 766 -36.18 5.27 11.07
C GLY A 766 -36.67 6.73 11.02
N THR A 767 -37.65 7.08 11.85
CA THR A 767 -38.26 8.42 11.91
C THR A 767 -37.27 9.43 12.45
N ALA A 768 -37.16 10.58 11.80
CA ALA A 768 -36.30 11.67 12.25
C ALA A 768 -36.83 12.24 13.58
N LEU A 769 -36.03 12.13 14.63
CA LEU A 769 -36.33 12.64 15.97
C LEU A 769 -35.83 14.08 16.13
N PHE A 770 -34.59 14.35 15.71
CA PHE A 770 -33.98 15.66 15.86
C PHE A 770 -32.88 15.89 14.83
N ALA A 771 -32.72 17.13 14.37
CA ALA A 771 -31.66 17.52 13.44
C ALA A 771 -30.76 18.54 14.12
N ALA A 772 -29.45 18.34 14.04
CA ALA A 772 -28.46 19.30 14.47
C ALA A 772 -27.37 19.46 13.42
N GLY A 773 -26.69 20.59 13.40
CA GLY A 773 -25.57 20.82 12.49
C GLY A 773 -24.47 21.61 13.18
N SER A 774 -23.24 21.40 12.74
CA SER A 774 -22.08 22.16 13.20
C SER A 774 -21.18 22.55 12.03
N SER A 775 -20.41 23.61 12.25
CA SER A 775 -19.34 24.04 11.34
C SER A 775 -18.09 24.25 12.18
N ASP A 776 -17.30 23.20 12.31
CA ASP A 776 -16.18 23.18 13.24
C ASP A 776 -14.86 23.47 12.53
N SER A 777 -13.97 24.19 13.22
CA SER A 777 -12.62 24.45 12.72
C SER A 777 -11.78 23.18 12.83
N LEU A 778 -11.27 22.71 11.70
CA LEU A 778 -10.36 21.58 11.58
C LEU A 778 -8.95 22.12 11.29
N ASN A 779 -8.43 22.96 12.19
CA ASN A 779 -7.13 23.60 12.00
C ASN A 779 -6.01 22.66 12.45
N GLY A 780 -4.86 22.73 11.79
CA GLY A 780 -3.72 21.88 12.16
C GLY A 780 -2.42 22.31 11.51
N VAL A 781 -1.33 21.72 11.99
CA VAL A 781 -0.04 21.82 11.30
C VAL A 781 0.08 20.63 10.36
N ILE A 782 0.63 20.89 9.18
CA ILE A 782 0.94 19.86 8.20
C ILE A 782 2.45 19.85 7.94
N ALA A 783 3.00 18.67 7.69
CA ALA A 783 4.37 18.52 7.23
C ALA A 783 4.48 17.30 6.33
N GLY A 784 5.30 17.40 5.29
CA GLY A 784 5.32 16.39 4.26
C GLY A 784 6.49 16.47 3.31
N PHE A 785 6.57 15.44 2.46
CA PHE A 785 7.53 15.37 1.36
C PHE A 785 6.82 15.76 0.07
N GLN A 786 7.54 16.45 -0.81
CA GLN A 786 7.08 16.79 -2.14
C GLN A 786 8.15 16.43 -3.18
N GLY A 787 7.72 16.04 -4.37
CA GLY A 787 8.61 15.73 -5.48
C GLY A 787 7.92 16.00 -6.80
N GLY A 788 8.68 16.43 -7.80
CA GLY A 788 8.10 16.82 -9.07
C GLY A 788 9.10 16.97 -10.19
N TYR A 789 8.59 17.19 -11.40
CA TYR A 789 9.39 17.44 -12.60
C TYR A 789 8.90 18.69 -13.31
N ASN A 790 9.84 19.55 -13.72
CA ASN A 790 9.57 20.78 -14.48
C ASN A 790 10.04 20.63 -15.93
N TRP A 791 9.20 21.06 -16.87
CA TRP A 791 9.53 21.30 -18.26
C TRP A 791 9.51 22.82 -18.50
N MET A 792 10.60 23.38 -18.99
CA MET A 792 10.67 24.79 -19.37
C MET A 792 10.44 24.90 -20.87
N ALA A 793 9.27 25.42 -21.27
CA ALA A 793 8.85 25.51 -22.68
C ALA A 793 9.42 26.75 -23.39
N SER A 794 9.71 27.82 -22.63
CA SER A 794 10.36 29.04 -23.08
C SER A 794 11.16 29.66 -21.92
N SER A 795 11.87 30.77 -22.14
CA SER A 795 12.61 31.47 -21.09
C SER A 795 11.73 31.95 -19.91
N TRP A 796 10.41 31.98 -20.09
CA TRP A 796 9.48 32.45 -19.08
C TRP A 796 8.39 31.45 -18.68
N LEU A 797 8.11 30.42 -19.49
CA LEU A 797 7.02 29.47 -19.25
C LEU A 797 7.54 28.11 -18.78
N VAL A 798 7.03 27.64 -17.64
CA VAL A 798 7.37 26.37 -17.01
C VAL A 798 6.09 25.56 -16.81
N ALA A 799 6.05 24.31 -17.23
CA ALA A 799 4.98 23.37 -16.92
C ALA A 799 5.56 22.22 -16.09
N GLY A 800 4.75 21.54 -15.28
CA GLY A 800 5.28 20.41 -14.52
C GLY A 800 4.23 19.60 -13.79
N ILE A 801 4.70 18.55 -13.14
CA ILE A 801 3.91 17.73 -12.23
C ILE A 801 4.58 17.70 -10.86
N GLU A 802 3.77 17.76 -9.80
CA GLU A 802 4.21 17.66 -8.41
C GLU A 802 3.30 16.69 -7.67
N ALA A 803 3.89 15.80 -6.88
CA ALA A 803 3.19 14.97 -5.93
C ALA A 803 3.71 15.24 -4.52
N ASP A 804 2.82 15.18 -3.54
CA ASP A 804 3.20 15.34 -2.13
C ASP A 804 2.35 14.48 -1.21
N VAL A 805 2.91 14.09 -0.07
CA VAL A 805 2.22 13.39 1.02
C VAL A 805 2.45 14.16 2.30
N GLN A 806 1.35 14.48 2.98
CA GLN A 806 1.27 15.32 4.17
C GLN A 806 0.78 14.50 5.35
N LEU A 807 1.50 14.61 6.46
CA LEU A 807 0.98 14.26 7.77
C LEU A 807 0.28 15.48 8.36
N SER A 808 -0.83 15.27 9.05
CA SER A 808 -1.67 16.36 9.54
C SER A 808 -2.10 16.14 10.99
N THR A 809 -2.11 17.22 11.76
CA THR A 809 -2.60 17.23 13.16
C THR A 809 -4.05 17.72 13.27
N GLN A 810 -4.74 17.82 12.15
CA GLN A 810 -6.10 18.34 12.03
C GLN A 810 -7.10 17.43 12.76
N ASN A 811 -7.72 17.95 13.82
CA ASN A 811 -8.76 17.25 14.59
C ASN A 811 -9.85 18.23 15.03
N THR A 812 -11.09 17.75 15.13
CA THR A 812 -12.21 18.48 15.73
C THR A 812 -13.06 17.52 16.55
N THR A 813 -13.60 18.01 17.67
CA THR A 813 -14.38 17.20 18.61
C THR A 813 -15.73 17.81 18.98
N PRO A 814 -16.68 17.97 18.04
CA PRO A 814 -17.98 18.52 18.34
C PRO A 814 -18.85 17.52 19.13
N THR A 815 -19.56 18.00 20.13
CA THR A 815 -20.60 17.26 20.84
C THR A 815 -21.96 17.72 20.36
N TYR A 816 -22.83 16.78 19.99
CA TYR A 816 -24.20 17.04 19.57
C TYR A 816 -25.15 16.52 20.64
N ILE A 817 -26.12 17.34 21.02
CA ILE A 817 -27.04 17.02 22.12
C ILE A 817 -28.45 16.95 21.54
N CYS A 818 -29.09 15.80 21.64
CA CYS A 818 -30.51 15.67 21.38
C CYS A 818 -31.30 15.92 22.68
N PRO A 819 -32.33 16.79 22.68
CA PRO A 819 -33.16 17.04 23.86
C PRO A 819 -33.82 15.76 24.41
N GLY A 820 -33.82 15.63 25.74
CA GLY A 820 -34.30 14.45 26.47
C GLY A 820 -35.72 14.01 26.17
N ALA A 821 -36.67 14.96 26.13
CA ALA A 821 -38.07 14.65 25.88
C ALA A 821 -38.34 14.08 24.47
N ILE A 822 -37.47 14.36 23.48
CA ILE A 822 -37.62 13.96 22.08
C ILE A 822 -36.92 12.64 21.79
N CYS A 823 -35.71 12.47 22.35
CA CYS A 823 -34.86 11.28 22.15
C CYS A 823 -34.95 10.25 23.28
N SER A 824 -35.76 10.50 24.32
CA SER A 824 -36.00 9.58 25.44
C SER A 824 -37.39 9.81 26.05
N PRO A 825 -38.47 9.57 25.28
CA PRO A 825 -39.85 9.93 25.66
C PRO A 825 -40.38 9.21 26.92
N MET A 826 -39.77 8.09 27.32
CA MET A 826 -40.20 7.32 28.50
C MET A 826 -39.80 7.94 29.85
N ILE A 827 -39.06 9.06 29.87
CA ILE A 827 -38.50 9.67 31.10
C ILE A 827 -39.23 10.95 31.56
N GLY A 828 -40.14 11.51 30.76
CA GLY A 828 -40.96 12.69 31.13
C GLY A 828 -40.21 14.04 31.15
N ASP A 829 -40.97 15.14 31.12
CA ASP A 829 -40.51 16.51 30.78
C ASP A 829 -39.65 17.30 31.83
N PRO A 830 -39.54 16.96 33.14
CA PRO A 830 -38.75 17.81 34.05
C PRO A 830 -37.28 17.38 34.22
N ALA A 831 -36.80 16.32 33.55
CA ALA A 831 -35.44 15.79 33.77
C ALA A 831 -34.41 16.37 32.76
N PRO A 832 -33.24 16.87 33.20
CA PRO A 832 -32.19 17.47 32.35
C PRO A 832 -31.36 16.41 31.61
N VAL A 833 -32.01 15.38 31.09
CA VAL A 833 -31.39 14.12 30.66
C VAL A 833 -31.39 14.08 29.14
N ALA A 834 -30.27 14.43 28.51
CA ALA A 834 -30.15 14.51 27.05
C ALA A 834 -29.31 13.36 26.48
N ALA A 835 -29.71 12.82 25.33
CA ALA A 835 -28.84 11.91 24.57
C ALA A 835 -27.71 12.75 23.94
N ALA A 836 -26.49 12.53 24.42
CA ALA A 836 -25.31 13.26 23.96
C ALA A 836 -24.48 12.39 23.03
N PHE A 837 -23.83 13.03 22.08
CA PHE A 837 -23.01 12.35 21.11
C PHE A 837 -21.68 13.09 20.97
N ASP A 838 -20.61 12.48 21.45
CA ASP A 838 -19.26 13.01 21.29
C ASP A 838 -18.68 12.47 20.01
N ARG A 839 -18.28 13.36 19.11
CA ARG A 839 -17.65 13.00 17.85
C ARG A 839 -16.21 13.46 17.83
N TRP A 840 -15.30 12.64 17.35
CA TRP A 840 -13.93 12.98 16.97
C TRP A 840 -13.76 12.81 15.47
N GLN A 841 -13.33 13.86 14.77
CA GLN A 841 -13.05 13.82 13.35
C GLN A 841 -11.62 14.28 13.06
N LYS A 842 -10.82 13.40 12.45
CA LYS A 842 -9.39 13.62 12.22
C LYS A 842 -9.03 13.41 10.74
N LEU A 843 -8.24 14.35 10.19
CA LEU A 843 -7.55 14.16 8.92
C LEU A 843 -6.08 13.84 9.25
N ASP A 844 -5.73 12.55 9.25
CA ASP A 844 -4.41 12.09 9.69
C ASP A 844 -3.31 12.33 8.65
N TRP A 845 -3.66 12.12 7.39
CA TRP A 845 -2.77 12.33 6.27
C TRP A 845 -3.59 12.68 5.03
N PHE A 846 -2.97 13.39 4.11
CA PHE A 846 -3.48 13.53 2.76
C PHE A 846 -2.32 13.58 1.77
N GLY A 847 -2.55 13.08 0.56
CA GLY A 847 -1.62 13.18 -0.56
C GLY A 847 -2.25 13.95 -1.71
N THR A 848 -1.44 14.61 -2.51
CA THR A 848 -1.89 15.22 -3.76
C THR A 848 -0.99 14.86 -4.92
N VAL A 849 -1.57 14.83 -6.12
CA VAL A 849 -0.85 14.78 -7.39
C VAL A 849 -1.41 15.90 -8.25
N ARG A 850 -0.59 16.90 -8.56
CA ARG A 850 -1.01 18.14 -9.18
C ARG A 850 -0.16 18.48 -10.40
N GLY A 851 -0.83 18.91 -11.47
CA GLY A 851 -0.16 19.63 -12.54
C GLY A 851 0.17 21.04 -12.07
N ARG A 852 1.22 21.64 -12.63
CA ARG A 852 1.58 23.03 -12.40
C ARG A 852 1.89 23.75 -13.70
N LEU A 853 1.59 25.04 -13.69
CA LEU A 853 1.91 25.97 -14.76
C LEU A 853 2.51 27.22 -14.12
N GLY A 854 3.80 27.40 -14.34
CA GLY A 854 4.61 28.48 -13.81
C GLY A 854 5.04 29.49 -14.86
N ALA A 855 5.15 30.73 -14.44
CA ALA A 855 5.79 31.82 -15.16
C ALA A 855 6.97 32.36 -14.34
N THR A 856 8.13 32.54 -14.95
CA THR A 856 9.29 33.14 -14.26
C THR A 856 9.05 34.65 -14.11
N VAL A 857 8.96 35.14 -12.87
CA VAL A 857 8.85 36.58 -12.55
C VAL A 857 10.23 37.24 -12.69
N THR A 858 11.28 36.51 -12.33
CA THR A 858 12.68 36.76 -12.69
C THR A 858 13.28 35.42 -13.12
N PRO A 859 14.44 35.37 -13.80
CA PRO A 859 15.07 34.09 -14.14
C PRO A 859 15.21 33.16 -12.93
N GLU A 860 15.46 33.75 -11.74
CA GLU A 860 15.67 33.07 -10.46
C GLU A 860 14.39 32.89 -9.62
N THR A 861 13.21 33.33 -10.08
CA THR A 861 11.96 33.21 -9.29
C THR A 861 10.78 32.84 -10.18
N MET A 862 10.10 31.75 -9.85
CA MET A 862 8.89 31.30 -10.55
C MET A 862 7.64 31.54 -9.70
N ALA A 863 6.59 32.12 -10.30
CA ALA A 863 5.23 32.07 -9.76
C ALA A 863 4.47 30.98 -10.51
N TYR A 864 3.64 30.18 -9.83
CA TYR A 864 2.91 29.10 -10.49
C TYR A 864 1.50 28.90 -9.94
N LEU A 865 0.63 28.40 -10.81
CA LEU A 865 -0.66 27.83 -10.46
C LEU A 865 -0.55 26.31 -10.49
N THR A 866 -1.31 25.64 -9.63
CA THR A 866 -1.32 24.18 -9.54
C THR A 866 -2.72 23.65 -9.27
N ALA A 867 -3.08 22.54 -9.89
CA ALA A 867 -4.36 21.87 -9.68
C ALA A 867 -4.24 20.37 -9.93
N GLY A 868 -5.02 19.57 -9.22
CA GLY A 868 -5.03 18.12 -9.40
C GLY A 868 -5.83 17.36 -8.35
N LEU A 869 -5.47 16.10 -8.17
CA LEU A 869 -6.18 15.17 -7.30
C LEU A 869 -5.63 15.25 -5.87
N ALA A 870 -6.53 15.12 -4.90
CA ALA A 870 -6.20 14.91 -3.50
C ALA A 870 -6.77 13.57 -3.03
N VAL A 871 -6.09 12.90 -2.12
CA VAL A 871 -6.62 11.74 -1.39
C VAL A 871 -6.32 11.93 0.08
N GLY A 872 -7.30 11.68 0.94
CA GLY A 872 -7.12 11.83 2.38
C GLY A 872 -7.93 10.79 3.14
N GLU A 873 -7.41 10.39 4.29
CA GLU A 873 -8.13 9.51 5.21
C GLU A 873 -8.82 10.34 6.27
N ILE A 874 -10.15 10.26 6.29
CA ILE A 874 -10.99 10.93 7.28
C ILE A 874 -11.45 9.87 8.28
N LYS A 875 -10.99 10.01 9.52
CA LYS A 875 -11.42 9.17 10.64
C LYS A 875 -12.53 9.86 11.39
N THR A 876 -13.61 9.13 11.66
CA THR A 876 -14.70 9.57 12.52
C THR A 876 -14.91 8.54 13.62
N ALA A 877 -14.75 8.95 14.87
CA ALA A 877 -14.99 8.10 16.03
C ALA A 877 -15.85 8.85 17.04
N GLY A 878 -16.39 8.15 18.02
CA GLY A 878 -17.18 8.82 19.04
C GLY A 878 -17.98 7.88 19.93
N THR A 879 -18.78 8.49 20.79
CA THR A 879 -19.64 7.77 21.72
C THR A 879 -21.07 8.29 21.60
N VAL A 880 -22.02 7.38 21.38
CA VAL A 880 -23.46 7.68 21.42
C VAL A 880 -23.96 7.37 22.84
N TRP A 881 -24.29 8.39 23.62
CA TRP A 881 -24.83 8.26 24.98
C TRP A 881 -26.37 8.22 24.95
N GLY A 882 -26.94 7.29 25.71
CA GLY A 882 -28.38 7.14 25.95
C GLY A 882 -28.65 6.58 27.35
N PHE A 883 -29.87 6.12 27.60
CA PHE A 883 -30.36 5.62 28.89
C PHE A 883 -31.13 4.32 28.69
N SER A 884 -30.85 3.27 29.47
CA SER A 884 -31.66 2.03 29.41
C SER A 884 -33.05 2.27 29.99
N PRO A 885 -34.13 1.67 29.47
CA PRO A 885 -35.46 1.79 30.07
C PRO A 885 -35.66 0.90 31.31
N VAL A 886 -34.85 -0.16 31.47
CA VAL A 886 -34.93 -1.12 32.59
C VAL A 886 -33.54 -1.63 33.03
N ASP A 887 -33.41 -2.07 34.28
CA ASP A 887 -32.23 -2.81 34.79
C ASP A 887 -32.27 -4.30 34.42
N THR A 888 -31.23 -5.07 34.77
CA THR A 888 -31.14 -6.53 34.53
C THR A 888 -32.26 -7.36 35.16
N ASN A 889 -33.09 -6.75 36.02
CA ASN A 889 -34.22 -7.39 36.70
C ASN A 889 -35.57 -6.87 36.19
N GLY A 890 -35.59 -6.00 35.17
CA GLY A 890 -36.82 -5.45 34.58
C GLY A 890 -37.40 -4.24 35.31
N ASN A 891 -36.68 -3.63 36.26
CA ASN A 891 -37.16 -2.42 36.95
C ASN A 891 -36.82 -1.15 36.16
N PRO A 892 -37.67 -0.10 36.17
CA PRO A 892 -37.35 1.19 35.55
C PRO A 892 -36.04 1.76 36.13
N ASN A 893 -35.06 2.06 35.27
CA ASN A 893 -33.74 2.57 35.67
C ASN A 893 -33.30 3.71 34.72
N VAL A 894 -32.49 4.65 35.21
CA VAL A 894 -31.97 5.83 34.49
C VAL A 894 -30.45 5.75 34.30
N THR A 895 -29.94 4.54 34.10
CA THR A 895 -28.49 4.30 33.91
C THR A 895 -28.06 4.67 32.50
N ALA A 896 -27.03 5.51 32.40
CA ALA A 896 -26.47 5.93 31.11
C ALA A 896 -25.80 4.72 30.41
N VAL A 897 -26.15 4.51 29.15
CA VAL A 897 -25.58 3.47 28.29
C VAL A 897 -24.88 4.12 27.11
N ALA A 898 -23.62 3.77 26.90
CA ALA A 898 -22.79 4.29 25.83
C ALA A 898 -22.44 3.21 24.81
N VAL A 899 -22.54 3.55 23.52
CA VAL A 899 -22.00 2.73 22.43
C VAL A 899 -20.92 3.53 21.71
N ASN A 900 -19.70 3.00 21.70
CA ASN A 900 -18.59 3.58 20.95
C ASN A 900 -18.67 3.14 19.50
N PHE A 901 -18.34 4.03 18.58
CA PHE A 901 -18.22 3.71 17.16
C PHE A 901 -16.93 4.30 16.59
N TYR A 902 -16.41 3.66 15.55
CA TYR A 902 -15.19 4.04 14.86
C TYR A 902 -15.35 3.72 13.37
N ASP A 903 -15.15 4.73 12.51
CA ASP A 903 -15.21 4.62 11.05
C ASP A 903 -13.99 5.34 10.43
N HIS A 904 -13.39 4.72 9.42
CA HIS A 904 -12.27 5.27 8.65
C HIS A 904 -12.61 5.24 7.17
N ARG A 905 -12.62 6.42 6.54
CA ARG A 905 -13.00 6.56 5.12
C ARG A 905 -11.89 7.27 4.36
N THR A 906 -11.30 6.58 3.37
CA THR A 906 -10.44 7.24 2.38
C THR A 906 -11.30 7.93 1.33
N LYS A 907 -11.04 9.21 1.06
CA LYS A 907 -11.80 10.04 0.13
C LYS A 907 -10.87 10.66 -0.89
N ALA A 908 -11.27 10.55 -2.16
CA ALA A 908 -10.67 11.33 -3.23
C ALA A 908 -11.36 12.69 -3.29
N GLY A 909 -10.56 13.73 -3.52
CA GLY A 909 -10.97 15.11 -3.65
C GLY A 909 -10.13 15.80 -4.71
N TRP A 910 -10.23 17.12 -4.76
CA TRP A 910 -9.40 17.94 -5.64
C TRP A 910 -8.61 18.96 -4.83
N ALA A 911 -7.49 19.38 -5.40
CA ALA A 911 -6.61 20.38 -4.86
C ALA A 911 -6.38 21.48 -5.90
N ALA A 912 -6.42 22.75 -5.49
CA ALA A 912 -5.99 23.87 -6.33
C ALA A 912 -5.20 24.88 -5.50
N GLY A 913 -4.12 25.40 -6.05
CA GLY A 913 -3.21 26.27 -5.33
C GLY A 913 -2.44 27.21 -6.23
N ALA A 914 -1.72 28.11 -5.58
CA ALA A 914 -0.78 29.01 -6.20
C ALA A 914 0.44 29.17 -5.30
N GLY A 915 1.61 29.35 -5.90
CA GLY A 915 2.83 29.50 -5.12
C GLY A 915 3.90 30.35 -5.81
N PHE A 916 4.86 30.76 -5.00
CA PHE A 916 6.09 31.40 -5.42
C PHE A 916 7.27 30.53 -5.03
N GLU A 917 8.20 30.36 -5.95
CA GLU A 917 9.39 29.56 -5.78
C GLU A 917 10.64 30.37 -6.20
N PRO A 918 11.36 30.99 -5.26
CA PRO A 918 12.69 31.56 -5.54
C PRO A 918 13.81 30.50 -5.52
N HIS A 919 14.76 30.63 -6.43
CA HIS A 919 16.07 30.01 -6.33
C HIS A 919 16.86 30.70 -5.21
N LEU A 920 17.34 29.91 -4.26
CA LEU A 920 18.04 30.40 -3.08
C LEU A 920 19.56 30.36 -3.29
N SER A 921 20.09 29.19 -3.65
CA SER A 921 21.52 28.99 -3.94
C SER A 921 21.79 27.59 -4.48
N GLY A 922 22.67 27.49 -5.49
CA GLY A 922 23.08 26.22 -6.06
C GLY A 922 21.91 25.46 -6.70
N ASN A 923 21.52 24.35 -6.09
CA ASN A 923 20.38 23.54 -6.52
C ASN A 923 19.16 23.69 -5.61
N LEU A 924 19.19 24.62 -4.65
CA LEU A 924 18.11 24.79 -3.68
C LEU A 924 17.13 25.87 -4.12
N THR A 925 15.84 25.52 -4.11
CA THR A 925 14.74 26.47 -4.26
C THR A 925 13.91 26.51 -2.98
N GLY A 926 13.44 27.70 -2.62
CA GLY A 926 12.46 27.89 -1.56
C GLY A 926 11.09 28.00 -2.17
N LYS A 927 10.06 27.51 -1.50
CA LYS A 927 8.67 27.51 -1.97
C LYS A 927 7.77 28.10 -0.89
N VAL A 928 6.86 28.98 -1.28
CA VAL A 928 5.69 29.38 -0.49
C VAL A 928 4.47 29.06 -1.32
N GLU A 929 3.51 28.32 -0.76
CA GLU A 929 2.33 27.87 -1.49
C GLU A 929 1.09 27.99 -0.63
N TYR A 930 0.03 28.47 -1.27
CA TYR A 930 -1.33 28.37 -0.79
C TYR A 930 -2.05 27.26 -1.55
N LEU A 931 -2.72 26.37 -0.83
CA LEU A 931 -3.40 25.19 -1.38
C LEU A 931 -4.79 25.05 -0.77
N TYR A 932 -5.82 24.94 -1.61
CA TYR A 932 -7.17 24.61 -1.21
C TYR A 932 -7.47 23.15 -1.50
N LEU A 933 -8.12 22.45 -0.56
CA LEU A 933 -8.56 21.05 -0.69
C LEU A 933 -10.06 20.92 -0.43
N ASP A 934 -10.72 20.04 -1.16
CA ASP A 934 -12.11 19.63 -0.90
C ASP A 934 -12.29 18.14 -1.17
N PHE A 935 -12.61 17.39 -0.11
CA PHE A 935 -12.82 15.93 -0.15
C PHE A 935 -14.30 15.55 -0.35
N GLY A 936 -15.17 16.52 -0.59
CA GLY A 936 -16.61 16.29 -0.72
C GLY A 936 -17.25 15.82 0.58
N ARG A 937 -18.42 15.18 0.46
CA ARG A 937 -19.24 14.71 1.58
C ARG A 937 -18.88 13.29 2.03
N VAL A 938 -18.84 13.08 3.34
CA VAL A 938 -18.57 11.82 4.01
C VAL A 938 -19.74 11.53 4.92
N SER A 939 -20.44 10.42 4.67
CA SER A 939 -21.54 9.98 5.51
C SER A 939 -21.16 8.74 6.31
N THR A 940 -21.49 8.78 7.60
CA THR A 940 -21.26 7.72 8.58
C THR A 940 -22.54 7.60 9.40
N THR A 941 -22.85 6.40 9.90
CA THR A 941 -23.99 6.15 10.78
C THR A 941 -23.48 5.45 12.03
N ALA A 942 -24.02 5.83 13.19
CA ALA A 942 -23.80 5.15 14.46
C ALA A 942 -25.15 4.89 15.13
N SER A 943 -25.30 3.78 15.84
CA SER A 943 -26.55 3.46 16.55
C SER A 943 -26.30 3.04 17.99
N ASN A 944 -27.16 3.48 18.90
CA ASN A 944 -27.25 2.97 20.26
C ASN A 944 -28.60 2.26 20.43
N SER A 945 -28.57 0.94 20.28
CA SER A 945 -29.74 0.05 20.44
C SER A 945 -30.12 -0.20 21.89
N LEU A 946 -29.30 0.25 22.85
CA LEU A 946 -29.51 0.08 24.28
C LEU A 946 -30.15 1.31 24.94
N ASN A 947 -30.49 2.32 24.15
CA ASN A 947 -31.23 3.50 24.60
C ASN A 947 -32.74 3.18 24.74
N SER A 948 -33.43 3.92 25.62
CA SER A 948 -34.86 3.75 25.97
C SER A 948 -35.77 3.78 24.76
N THR A 949 -35.44 4.63 23.79
CA THR A 949 -35.79 4.47 22.37
C THR A 949 -34.49 4.25 21.61
N PRO A 950 -34.28 3.12 20.91
CA PRO A 950 -33.08 2.92 20.11
C PRO A 950 -32.82 4.13 19.21
N ILE A 951 -31.61 4.71 19.23
CA ILE A 951 -31.28 5.91 18.44
C ILE A 951 -30.24 5.55 17.40
N ALA A 952 -30.48 5.96 16.16
CA ALA A 952 -29.49 6.03 15.10
C ALA A 952 -29.13 7.50 14.86
N VAL A 953 -27.85 7.75 14.59
CA VAL A 953 -27.33 9.08 14.29
C VAL A 953 -26.61 9.00 12.95
N ASN A 954 -27.13 9.72 11.97
CA ASN A 954 -26.54 9.82 10.64
C ASN A 954 -25.78 11.14 10.52
N PHE A 955 -24.54 11.07 10.04
CA PHE A 955 -23.67 12.21 9.81
C PHE A 955 -23.50 12.41 8.31
N ASP A 956 -23.51 13.66 7.85
CA ASP A 956 -23.03 14.06 6.53
C ASP A 956 -22.02 15.21 6.71
N SER A 957 -20.74 14.90 6.56
CA SER A 957 -19.63 15.83 6.81
C SER A 957 -18.92 16.21 5.52
N ARG A 958 -18.85 17.50 5.22
CA ARG A 958 -17.98 18.04 4.16
C ARG A 958 -16.70 18.63 4.76
N VAL A 959 -15.56 18.10 4.35
CA VAL A 959 -14.24 18.57 4.79
C VAL A 959 -13.59 19.40 3.69
N THR A 960 -13.31 20.66 4.01
CA THR A 960 -12.58 21.59 3.14
C THR A 960 -11.39 22.17 3.87
N ASP A 961 -10.28 22.41 3.18
CA ASP A 961 -9.05 22.88 3.80
C ASP A 961 -8.40 24.04 3.04
N HIS A 962 -7.87 25.01 3.79
CA HIS A 962 -7.06 26.12 3.32
C HIS A 962 -5.67 26.02 3.94
N ILE A 963 -4.67 25.72 3.12
CA ILE A 963 -3.30 25.47 3.56
C ILE A 963 -2.40 26.61 3.11
N VAL A 964 -1.58 27.10 4.02
CA VAL A 964 -0.39 27.93 3.70
C VAL A 964 0.83 27.17 4.15
N ARG A 965 1.76 26.89 3.23
CA ARG A 965 2.97 26.12 3.51
C ARG A 965 4.22 26.72 2.91
N VAL A 966 5.33 26.48 3.58
CA VAL A 966 6.67 26.80 3.11
C VAL A 966 7.43 25.50 2.88
N GLY A 967 8.27 25.46 1.86
CA GLY A 967 9.06 24.29 1.54
C GLY A 967 10.43 24.65 1.00
N VAL A 968 11.32 23.67 1.02
CA VAL A 968 12.65 23.75 0.42
C VAL A 968 12.81 22.54 -0.48
N ASN A 969 13.16 22.78 -1.74
CA ASN A 969 13.42 21.75 -2.72
C ASN A 969 14.90 21.72 -3.08
N TYR A 970 15.40 20.52 -3.33
CA TYR A 970 16.65 20.28 -4.02
C TYR A 970 16.35 19.85 -5.46
N LYS A 971 16.81 20.66 -6.41
CA LYS A 971 16.64 20.47 -7.84
C LYS A 971 17.84 19.73 -8.42
N PHE A 972 17.59 18.61 -9.09
CA PHE A 972 18.64 17.83 -9.73
C PHE A 972 18.94 18.41 -11.10
N ASP A 973 20.22 18.71 -11.32
CA ASP A 973 20.85 19.12 -12.58
C ASP A 973 20.14 20.27 -13.35
N PRO A 974 20.48 21.55 -13.11
CA PRO A 974 19.84 22.69 -13.78
C PRO A 974 20.27 22.91 -15.25
N ILE A 975 21.07 22.02 -15.85
CA ILE A 975 21.63 22.24 -17.20
C ILE A 975 20.79 21.52 -18.25
N GLY A 976 19.62 22.08 -18.55
CA GLY A 976 18.92 21.82 -19.80
C GLY A 976 19.29 22.88 -20.83
N ALA A 977 20.34 22.65 -21.63
CA ALA A 977 20.62 23.43 -22.83
C ALA A 977 20.94 22.50 -24.00
N VAL A 978 20.11 22.60 -25.04
CA VAL A 978 20.28 22.02 -26.37
C VAL A 978 21.63 22.46 -26.95
N TYR A 979 22.50 21.51 -27.31
CA TYR A 979 23.70 21.80 -28.08
C TYR A 979 23.29 22.24 -29.50
N ALA A 980 23.48 23.51 -29.83
CA ALA A 980 23.51 23.96 -31.22
C ALA A 980 24.89 23.60 -31.81
N PRO A 981 24.97 22.97 -33.00
CA PRO A 981 26.26 22.64 -33.61
C PRO A 981 26.96 23.92 -34.07
N ALA A 982 28.23 24.06 -33.68
CA ALA A 982 29.09 25.14 -34.17
C ALA A 982 29.35 24.99 -35.67
N THR A 983 29.10 26.06 -36.41
CA THR A 983 29.42 26.24 -37.81
C THR A 983 30.93 26.14 -38.07
N GLY A 984 31.32 25.29 -39.02
CA GLY A 984 32.60 25.43 -39.74
C GLY A 984 33.64 24.34 -39.47
N SER A 985 33.48 23.19 -40.12
CA SER A 985 34.60 22.42 -40.69
C SER A 985 34.04 21.35 -41.64
N THR A 986 34.55 21.35 -42.86
CA THR A 986 34.11 20.61 -44.05
C THR A 986 34.24 19.08 -43.96
N SER A 987 33.14 18.35 -44.24
CA SER A 987 33.05 16.89 -44.49
C SER A 987 33.48 16.53 -45.94
N PRO A 988 33.67 15.25 -46.38
CA PRO A 988 32.74 14.10 -46.26
C PRO A 988 33.43 12.74 -45.87
N MET A 989 32.76 11.70 -45.35
CA MET A 989 31.75 10.85 -46.02
C MET A 989 30.74 10.21 -45.03
N LEU A 990 29.47 10.58 -45.24
CA LEU A 990 28.25 9.76 -45.30
C LEU A 990 28.11 8.50 -44.42
N PHE A 991 27.52 8.69 -43.23
CA PHE A 991 26.24 8.00 -42.94
C PHE A 991 25.14 9.05 -42.95
N LYS A 992 24.05 8.74 -43.66
CA LYS A 992 22.88 9.60 -43.82
C LYS A 992 22.31 9.93 -42.45
N ALA A 993 22.34 11.21 -42.06
CA ALA A 993 21.60 11.69 -40.91
C ALA A 993 20.14 11.26 -41.05
N PRO A 994 19.46 10.82 -39.97
CA PRO A 994 18.01 10.78 -39.97
C PRO A 994 17.54 12.16 -40.41
N VAL A 995 16.78 12.21 -41.50
CA VAL A 995 16.02 13.41 -41.82
C VAL A 995 15.17 13.65 -40.58
N LEU A 996 15.36 14.79 -39.89
CA LEU A 996 14.42 15.26 -38.89
C LEU A 996 13.06 15.22 -39.58
N ALA A 997 12.25 14.21 -39.25
CA ALA A 997 10.94 14.07 -39.84
C ALA A 997 10.20 15.36 -39.50
N ALA A 998 9.85 16.13 -40.52
CA ALA A 998 8.98 17.28 -40.34
C ALA A 998 7.77 16.80 -39.53
N TRP A 999 7.42 17.56 -38.48
CA TRP A 999 6.27 17.25 -37.66
C TRP A 999 5.08 16.92 -38.54
N THR A 1000 4.51 15.75 -38.31
CA THR A 1000 3.33 15.27 -39.00
C THR A 1000 2.33 14.85 -37.96
N TRP A 1001 1.05 15.10 -38.23
CA TRP A 1001 -0.05 14.58 -37.42
C TRP A 1001 -0.29 13.08 -37.64
N ALA A 1002 0.31 12.47 -38.67
CA ALA A 1002 0.20 11.04 -38.96
C ALA A 1002 1.08 10.16 -38.05
N GLY A 1003 0.54 9.09 -37.49
CA GLY A 1003 1.26 8.12 -36.64
C GLY A 1003 0.52 7.78 -35.35
N PRO A 1004 1.05 6.83 -34.55
CA PRO A 1004 0.44 6.41 -33.29
C PRO A 1004 0.73 7.41 -32.17
N TYR A 1005 -0.14 7.43 -31.18
CA TYR A 1005 0.00 8.23 -29.96
C TYR A 1005 -0.60 7.52 -28.74
N LEU A 1006 -0.08 7.82 -27.55
CA LEU A 1006 -0.55 7.33 -26.25
C LEU A 1006 -0.64 8.51 -25.27
N GLY A 1007 -1.66 8.53 -24.43
CA GLY A 1007 -1.92 9.64 -23.52
C GLY A 1007 -2.86 9.32 -22.36
N GLY A 1008 -3.02 10.30 -21.47
CA GLY A 1008 -3.96 10.24 -20.35
C GLY A 1008 -5.07 11.29 -20.50
N THR A 1009 -6.23 11.00 -19.92
CA THR A 1009 -7.40 11.88 -19.92
C THR A 1009 -7.98 12.08 -18.53
N ILE A 1010 -8.43 13.29 -18.26
CA ILE A 1010 -9.27 13.63 -17.11
C ILE A 1010 -10.56 14.30 -17.60
N CYS A 1011 -11.67 14.01 -16.93
CA CYS A 1011 -12.99 14.43 -17.36
C CYS A 1011 -13.90 14.74 -16.18
N TYR A 1012 -14.77 15.73 -16.37
CA TYR A 1012 -15.96 15.92 -15.55
C TYR A 1012 -17.21 15.57 -16.36
N SER A 1013 -18.11 14.80 -15.74
CA SER A 1013 -19.32 14.28 -16.37
C SER A 1013 -20.58 14.90 -15.76
N ALA A 1014 -21.55 15.23 -16.61
CA ALA A 1014 -22.89 15.60 -16.20
C ALA A 1014 -23.90 14.56 -16.75
N GLY A 1015 -24.10 13.51 -15.97
CA GLY A 1015 -24.86 12.32 -16.35
C GLY A 1015 -26.29 12.31 -15.82
N LYS A 1016 -27.14 11.46 -16.40
CA LYS A 1016 -28.49 11.19 -15.91
C LYS A 1016 -28.76 9.69 -15.92
N SER A 1017 -29.31 9.18 -14.83
CA SER A 1017 -29.99 7.89 -14.79
C SER A 1017 -31.50 8.12 -14.83
N LYS A 1018 -32.20 7.40 -15.71
CA LYS A 1018 -33.66 7.32 -15.75
C LYS A 1018 -34.05 5.89 -15.46
N THR A 1019 -34.73 5.67 -14.34
CA THR A 1019 -35.09 4.33 -13.87
C THR A 1019 -36.60 4.20 -13.72
N ASP A 1020 -37.14 3.15 -14.32
CA ASP A 1020 -38.49 2.64 -14.07
C ASP A 1020 -38.39 1.52 -13.04
N THR A 1021 -39.12 1.66 -11.93
CA THR A 1021 -39.26 0.63 -10.89
C THR A 1021 -40.64 0.04 -11.00
N ILE A 1022 -40.72 -1.27 -11.19
CA ILE A 1022 -41.96 -2.04 -11.36
C ILE A 1022 -42.08 -2.99 -10.16
N PHE A 1023 -43.22 -2.97 -9.49
CA PHE A 1023 -43.61 -3.90 -8.43
C PHE A 1023 -44.61 -4.90 -9.00
N SER A 1024 -44.43 -6.19 -8.74
CA SER A 1024 -45.29 -7.26 -9.27
C SER A 1024 -45.56 -8.36 -8.24
N ASP A 1025 -46.64 -9.12 -8.45
CA ASP A 1025 -47.00 -10.31 -7.68
C ASP A 1025 -45.96 -11.43 -7.94
N PRO A 1026 -45.27 -11.96 -6.92
CA PRO A 1026 -44.26 -13.00 -7.07
C PRO A 1026 -44.83 -14.37 -7.48
N VAL A 1027 -46.14 -14.61 -7.35
CA VAL A 1027 -46.81 -15.87 -7.73
C VAL A 1027 -47.26 -15.86 -9.19
N ASN A 1028 -47.88 -14.77 -9.65
CA ASN A 1028 -48.47 -14.67 -10.99
C ASN A 1028 -47.68 -13.78 -11.96
N GLY A 1029 -46.69 -13.02 -11.47
CA GLY A 1029 -45.89 -12.07 -12.26
C GLY A 1029 -46.64 -10.82 -12.73
N THR A 1030 -47.87 -10.60 -12.27
CA THR A 1030 -48.70 -9.45 -12.67
C THR A 1030 -48.19 -8.15 -12.04
N GLU A 1031 -48.08 -7.08 -12.84
CA GLU A 1031 -47.69 -5.75 -12.36
C GLU A 1031 -48.73 -5.17 -11.39
N LEU A 1032 -48.26 -4.78 -10.21
CA LEU A 1032 -49.06 -4.15 -9.15
C LEU A 1032 -48.94 -2.63 -9.21
N PHE A 1033 -47.72 -2.11 -9.42
CA PHE A 1033 -47.45 -0.67 -9.45
C PHE A 1033 -46.15 -0.36 -10.18
N ALA A 1034 -46.07 0.76 -10.90
CA ALA A 1034 -44.84 1.24 -11.52
C ALA A 1034 -44.60 2.73 -11.26
N THR A 1035 -43.35 3.09 -11.04
CA THR A 1035 -42.92 4.48 -10.85
C THR A 1035 -41.63 4.78 -11.61
N ARG A 1036 -41.50 6.02 -12.08
CA ARG A 1036 -40.36 6.48 -12.88
C ARG A 1036 -39.65 7.62 -12.18
N ALA A 1037 -38.34 7.49 -11.99
CA ALA A 1037 -37.51 8.53 -11.40
C ALA A 1037 -36.30 8.84 -12.30
N SER A 1038 -35.97 10.12 -12.41
CA SER A 1038 -34.72 10.57 -13.03
C SER A 1038 -33.84 11.25 -11.99
N ARG A 1039 -32.55 10.88 -11.96
CA ARG A 1039 -31.55 11.43 -11.05
C ARG A 1039 -30.25 11.76 -11.79
N GLN A 1040 -29.58 12.80 -11.32
CA GLN A 1040 -28.27 13.20 -11.83
C GLN A 1040 -27.22 12.17 -11.41
N LEU A 1041 -26.29 11.89 -12.32
CA LEU A 1041 -25.23 10.91 -12.18
C LEU A 1041 -23.91 11.62 -12.51
N ASP A 1042 -23.48 12.51 -11.62
CA ASP A 1042 -22.33 13.39 -11.83
C ASP A 1042 -21.08 12.84 -11.12
N GLY A 1043 -19.89 13.11 -11.66
CA GLY A 1043 -18.65 12.56 -11.12
C GLY A 1043 -17.41 12.98 -11.89
N ALA A 1044 -16.25 12.77 -11.26
CA ALA A 1044 -14.96 12.86 -11.94
C ALA A 1044 -14.62 11.50 -12.57
N ILE A 1045 -14.00 11.56 -13.74
CA ILE A 1045 -13.63 10.40 -14.55
C ILE A 1045 -12.17 10.56 -14.98
N GLY A 1046 -11.38 9.50 -14.83
CA GLY A 1046 -9.97 9.48 -15.20
C GLY A 1046 -9.64 8.24 -16.02
N GLY A 1047 -8.79 8.39 -17.03
CA GLY A 1047 -8.51 7.30 -17.96
C GLY A 1047 -7.21 7.45 -18.75
N ALA A 1048 -6.94 6.41 -19.54
CA ALA A 1048 -5.85 6.39 -20.51
C ALA A 1048 -6.42 6.20 -21.92
N GLN A 1049 -5.73 6.75 -22.91
CA GLN A 1049 -6.13 6.71 -24.31
C GLN A 1049 -4.96 6.42 -25.26
N ALA A 1050 -5.23 5.69 -26.33
CA ALA A 1050 -4.26 5.40 -27.39
C ALA A 1050 -4.95 5.52 -28.76
N GLY A 1051 -4.20 5.88 -29.80
CA GLY A 1051 -4.76 5.99 -31.14
C GLY A 1051 -3.73 6.08 -32.26
N TYR A 1052 -4.23 6.13 -33.49
CA TYR A 1052 -3.43 6.28 -34.70
C TYR A 1052 -4.11 7.24 -35.67
N ASN A 1053 -3.34 8.16 -36.25
CA ASN A 1053 -3.81 9.12 -37.25
C ASN A 1053 -3.17 8.88 -38.63
N TRP A 1054 -3.96 9.00 -39.68
CA TRP A 1054 -3.56 9.07 -41.09
C TRP A 1054 -3.78 10.49 -41.61
N LEU A 1055 -2.89 10.96 -42.49
CA LEU A 1055 -2.93 12.31 -43.05
C LEU A 1055 -2.98 12.26 -44.59
N ALA A 1056 -3.90 13.03 -45.18
CA ALA A 1056 -4.02 13.22 -46.62
C ALA A 1056 -4.27 14.71 -46.92
N GLY A 1057 -3.20 15.46 -47.22
CA GLY A 1057 -3.26 16.92 -47.36
C GLY A 1057 -3.60 17.59 -46.02
N ASN A 1058 -4.62 18.46 -46.01
CA ASN A 1058 -5.10 19.14 -44.79
C ASN A 1058 -6.11 18.28 -44.00
N TRP A 1059 -6.45 17.09 -44.48
CA TRP A 1059 -7.43 16.21 -43.86
C TRP A 1059 -6.75 15.09 -43.06
N LEU A 1060 -7.31 14.81 -41.89
CA LEU A 1060 -6.88 13.77 -40.96
C LEU A 1060 -8.00 12.78 -40.72
N ALA A 1061 -7.70 11.49 -40.79
CA ALA A 1061 -8.57 10.41 -40.32
C ALA A 1061 -7.82 9.61 -39.25
N GLY A 1062 -8.50 9.08 -38.23
CA GLY A 1062 -7.82 8.33 -37.16
C GLY A 1062 -8.73 7.38 -36.40
N ILE A 1063 -8.14 6.57 -35.54
CA ILE A 1063 -8.85 5.70 -34.57
C ILE A 1063 -8.30 5.95 -33.17
N GLU A 1064 -9.18 6.02 -32.18
CA GLU A 1064 -8.82 6.24 -30.77
C GLU A 1064 -9.60 5.26 -29.88
N GLY A 1065 -8.89 4.59 -28.97
CA GLY A 1065 -9.46 3.80 -27.90
C GLY A 1065 -9.12 4.40 -26.53
N ASP A 1066 -10.07 4.36 -25.59
CA ASP A 1066 -9.84 4.81 -24.21
C ASP A 1066 -10.51 3.89 -23.17
N LEU A 1067 -9.90 3.82 -21.97
CA LEU A 1067 -10.41 3.12 -20.79
C LEU A 1067 -10.46 4.10 -19.61
N ASN A 1068 -11.63 4.21 -18.98
CA ASN A 1068 -11.90 5.22 -17.97
C ASN A 1068 -12.53 4.60 -16.72
N TYR A 1069 -12.04 4.99 -15.55
CA TYR A 1069 -12.67 4.68 -14.27
C TYR A 1069 -13.59 5.83 -13.84
N SER A 1070 -14.78 5.50 -13.33
CA SER A 1070 -15.81 6.48 -13.00
C SER A 1070 -16.15 6.49 -11.50
N GLY A 1071 -16.23 7.70 -10.94
CA GLY A 1071 -16.71 7.93 -9.57
C GLY A 1071 -18.21 8.20 -9.48
N GLN A 1072 -18.95 8.12 -10.58
CA GLN A 1072 -20.35 8.53 -10.70
C GLN A 1072 -21.30 7.64 -9.90
N ARG A 1073 -22.17 8.26 -9.08
CA ARG A 1073 -23.18 7.53 -8.27
C ARG A 1073 -24.50 8.30 -8.20
N ALA A 1074 -25.61 7.57 -8.21
CA ALA A 1074 -26.96 8.07 -7.98
C ALA A 1074 -27.68 7.20 -6.95
N LYS A 1075 -28.54 7.80 -6.12
CA LYS A 1075 -29.44 7.07 -5.21
C LYS A 1075 -30.89 7.30 -5.65
N LEU A 1076 -31.68 6.24 -5.67
CA LEU A 1076 -33.09 6.25 -6.04
C LEU A 1076 -33.91 5.53 -4.98
N ASN A 1077 -35.03 6.13 -4.62
CA ASN A 1077 -36.01 5.56 -3.72
C ASN A 1077 -37.35 5.50 -4.46
N ALA A 1078 -37.99 4.34 -4.41
CA ALA A 1078 -39.32 4.09 -4.96
C ALA A 1078 -40.22 3.53 -3.86
N VAL A 1079 -41.42 4.12 -3.71
CA VAL A 1079 -42.40 3.70 -2.71
C VAL A 1079 -43.66 3.27 -3.43
N CYS A 1080 -44.12 2.06 -3.14
CA CYS A 1080 -45.43 1.58 -3.55
C CYS A 1080 -46.44 1.73 -2.40
N PRO A 1081 -47.63 2.30 -2.64
CA PRO A 1081 -48.70 2.35 -1.65
C PRO A 1081 -49.13 0.96 -1.18
N GLY A 1082 -49.43 0.84 0.12
CA GLY A 1082 -49.66 -0.44 0.79
C GLY A 1082 -50.79 -1.29 0.25
N GLU A 1083 -51.97 -0.69 0.06
CA GLU A 1083 -53.17 -1.41 -0.40
C GLU A 1083 -53.01 -2.00 -1.81
N VAL A 1084 -52.12 -1.43 -2.65
CA VAL A 1084 -51.89 -1.84 -4.04
C VAL A 1084 -50.85 -2.95 -4.13
N CYS A 1085 -49.76 -2.84 -3.35
CA CYS A 1085 -48.67 -3.80 -3.37
C CYS A 1085 -48.85 -4.96 -2.38
N ASN A 1086 -49.74 -4.84 -1.39
CA ASN A 1086 -50.01 -5.90 -0.41
C ASN A 1086 -51.51 -6.25 -0.32
N PRO A 1087 -52.13 -6.75 -1.42
CA PRO A 1087 -53.57 -7.03 -1.45
C PRO A 1087 -54.00 -8.14 -0.47
N ALA A 1088 -53.07 -9.00 -0.03
CA ALA A 1088 -53.32 -10.07 0.95
C ALA A 1088 -53.46 -9.58 2.41
N LEU A 1089 -53.05 -8.35 2.71
CA LEU A 1089 -53.13 -7.73 4.05
C LEU A 1089 -54.39 -6.88 4.27
N VAL A 1090 -55.25 -6.77 3.25
CA VAL A 1090 -56.52 -6.05 3.31
C VAL A 1090 -57.47 -6.74 4.30
N GLY A 1091 -57.68 -6.12 5.47
CA GLY A 1091 -58.55 -6.62 6.54
C GLY A 1091 -57.86 -7.33 7.71
N VAL A 1092 -56.52 -7.44 7.71
CA VAL A 1092 -55.73 -7.96 8.85
C VAL A 1092 -55.11 -6.81 9.66
N ILE A 1093 -54.74 -5.71 9.00
CA ILE A 1093 -54.15 -4.50 9.59
C ILE A 1093 -54.82 -3.27 8.94
N ASP A 1094 -55.56 -2.46 9.70
CA ASP A 1094 -56.19 -1.21 9.23
C ASP A 1094 -55.21 -0.01 9.34
N ASP A 1095 -53.97 -0.18 8.87
CA ASP A 1095 -52.95 0.88 8.92
C ASP A 1095 -52.53 1.34 7.51
N PRO A 1096 -52.81 2.60 7.12
CA PRO A 1096 -52.35 3.17 5.84
C PRO A 1096 -50.81 3.31 5.73
N SER A 1097 -50.05 2.97 6.77
CA SER A 1097 -48.58 3.03 6.82
C SER A 1097 -47.84 1.82 6.23
N VAL A 1098 -48.55 0.72 5.89
CA VAL A 1098 -47.95 -0.54 5.39
C VAL A 1098 -47.47 -0.41 3.94
N VAL A 1099 -46.40 0.33 3.68
CA VAL A 1099 -45.86 0.56 2.33
C VAL A 1099 -44.73 -0.42 1.98
N ALA A 1100 -44.64 -0.80 0.69
CA ALA A 1100 -43.45 -1.49 0.18
C ALA A 1100 -42.48 -0.43 -0.39
N ASN A 1101 -41.23 -0.43 0.05
CA ASN A 1101 -40.21 0.53 -0.38
C ASN A 1101 -38.99 -0.19 -0.95
N SER A 1102 -38.45 0.38 -2.03
CA SER A 1102 -37.18 -0.02 -2.63
C SER A 1102 -36.23 1.17 -2.59
N GLU A 1103 -35.09 0.98 -1.94
CA GLU A 1103 -33.98 1.91 -1.94
C GLU A 1103 -32.81 1.30 -2.70
N HIS A 1104 -32.35 1.93 -3.77
CA HIS A 1104 -31.24 1.40 -4.57
C HIS A 1104 -30.32 2.52 -5.08
N GLY A 1105 -29.03 2.23 -5.05
CA GLY A 1105 -27.97 3.03 -5.63
C GLY A 1105 -27.55 2.49 -7.00
N GLN A 1106 -27.26 3.40 -7.92
CA GLN A 1106 -26.66 3.08 -9.22
C GLN A 1106 -25.31 3.75 -9.36
N LYS A 1107 -24.34 3.01 -9.90
CA LYS A 1107 -22.98 3.48 -10.12
C LYS A 1107 -22.52 3.05 -11.51
N LEU A 1108 -21.93 3.98 -12.27
CA LEU A 1108 -21.10 3.61 -13.43
C LEU A 1108 -19.68 3.38 -12.89
N GLU A 1109 -19.19 2.14 -12.94
CA GLU A 1109 -17.91 1.81 -12.32
C GLU A 1109 -16.73 2.13 -13.24
N TRP A 1110 -16.84 1.74 -14.50
CA TRP A 1110 -15.87 2.00 -15.55
C TRP A 1110 -16.58 2.04 -16.90
N PHE A 1111 -15.96 2.69 -17.89
CA PHE A 1111 -16.35 2.57 -19.29
C PHE A 1111 -15.15 2.72 -20.23
N ALA A 1112 -15.23 2.08 -21.39
CA ALA A 1112 -14.27 2.16 -22.46
C ALA A 1112 -14.95 2.57 -23.77
N THR A 1113 -14.22 3.25 -24.66
CA THR A 1113 -14.71 3.61 -25.99
C THR A 1113 -13.71 3.24 -27.07
N LEU A 1114 -14.22 2.92 -28.26
CA LEU A 1114 -13.43 2.78 -29.49
C LEU A 1114 -14.09 3.62 -30.57
N ARG A 1115 -13.40 4.67 -31.04
CA ARG A 1115 -13.98 5.74 -31.84
C ARG A 1115 -13.14 6.07 -33.07
N GLY A 1116 -13.79 6.30 -34.20
CA GLY A 1116 -13.18 6.87 -35.40
C GLY A 1116 -13.14 8.40 -35.32
N ARG A 1117 -12.04 9.01 -35.76
CA ARG A 1117 -11.79 10.46 -35.77
C ARG A 1117 -11.69 10.95 -37.21
N LEU A 1118 -12.30 12.10 -37.51
CA LEU A 1118 -12.16 12.82 -38.78
C LEU A 1118 -11.93 14.30 -38.50
N GLY A 1119 -10.83 14.87 -39.01
CA GLY A 1119 -10.43 16.23 -38.68
C GLY A 1119 -9.74 16.99 -39.81
N VAL A 1120 -9.52 18.29 -39.57
CA VAL A 1120 -8.84 19.22 -40.47
C VAL A 1120 -7.71 19.93 -39.74
N ILE A 1121 -6.57 20.10 -40.42
CA ILE A 1121 -5.45 20.90 -39.94
C ILE A 1121 -5.82 22.39 -40.04
N LEU A 1122 -5.92 23.06 -38.89
CA LEU A 1122 -6.18 24.50 -38.81
C LEU A 1122 -4.89 25.31 -38.99
N THR A 1123 -3.80 24.83 -38.39
CA THR A 1123 -2.43 25.32 -38.54
C THR A 1123 -1.48 24.12 -38.49
N PRO A 1124 -0.19 24.22 -38.89
CA PRO A 1124 0.75 23.09 -38.77
C PRO A 1124 0.79 22.45 -37.37
N ASP A 1125 0.47 23.23 -36.34
CA ASP A 1125 0.49 22.84 -34.93
C ASP A 1125 -0.90 22.69 -34.29
N ALA A 1126 -2.01 22.71 -35.05
CA ALA A 1126 -3.35 22.49 -34.50
C ALA A 1126 -4.33 21.79 -35.46
N ILE A 1127 -5.15 20.88 -34.91
CA ILE A 1127 -6.23 20.18 -35.61
C ILE A 1127 -7.56 20.38 -34.88
N ALA A 1128 -8.66 20.41 -35.66
CA ALA A 1128 -10.01 20.23 -35.14
C ALA A 1128 -10.62 18.95 -35.72
N TYR A 1129 -11.35 18.19 -34.91
CA TYR A 1129 -11.88 16.89 -35.31
C TYR A 1129 -13.26 16.60 -34.70
N ALA A 1130 -14.05 15.81 -35.42
CA ALA A 1130 -15.23 15.12 -34.92
C ALA A 1130 -14.89 13.64 -34.69
N THR A 1131 -15.59 12.99 -33.76
CA THR A 1131 -15.34 11.59 -33.38
C THR A 1131 -16.63 10.85 -33.04
N GLY A 1132 -16.70 9.56 -33.35
CA GLY A 1132 -17.84 8.72 -33.03
C GLY A 1132 -17.52 7.23 -33.06
N GLY A 1133 -18.21 6.42 -32.26
CA GLY A 1133 -17.99 4.97 -32.21
C GLY A 1133 -18.75 4.26 -31.10
N VAL A 1134 -18.24 3.09 -30.71
CA VAL A 1134 -18.86 2.20 -29.72
C VAL A 1134 -18.34 2.49 -28.32
N ALA A 1135 -19.18 2.26 -27.33
CA ALA A 1135 -18.83 2.35 -25.93
C ALA A 1135 -19.28 1.10 -25.17
N VAL A 1136 -18.56 0.73 -24.12
CA VAL A 1136 -18.93 -0.34 -23.19
C VAL A 1136 -18.69 0.14 -21.76
N GLY A 1137 -19.58 -0.17 -20.84
CA GLY A 1137 -19.40 0.21 -19.43
C GLY A 1137 -20.22 -0.64 -18.47
N GLU A 1138 -19.77 -0.67 -17.23
CA GLU A 1138 -20.38 -1.48 -16.17
C GLU A 1138 -21.24 -0.63 -15.24
N VAL A 1139 -22.50 -1.03 -15.12
CA VAL A 1139 -23.49 -0.40 -14.25
C VAL A 1139 -23.76 -1.33 -13.08
N MET A 1140 -23.37 -0.89 -11.89
CA MET A 1140 -23.72 -1.55 -10.63
C MET A 1140 -25.04 -0.96 -10.12
N THR A 1141 -25.99 -1.84 -9.79
CA THR A 1141 -27.22 -1.50 -9.06
C THR A 1141 -27.24 -2.28 -7.76
N ALA A 1142 -27.27 -1.61 -6.62
CA ALA A 1142 -27.33 -2.26 -5.31
C ALA A 1142 -28.28 -1.53 -4.37
N GLY A 1143 -29.05 -2.27 -3.58
CA GLY A 1143 -30.13 -1.71 -2.79
C GLY A 1143 -30.83 -2.72 -1.89
N THR A 1144 -31.85 -2.26 -1.21
CA THR A 1144 -32.74 -3.06 -0.35
C THR A 1144 -34.18 -2.89 -0.81
N VAL A 1145 -34.89 -4.01 -0.87
CA VAL A 1145 -36.33 -4.06 -1.16
C VAL A 1145 -37.01 -4.56 0.09
N PHE A 1146 -37.86 -3.73 0.68
CA PHE A 1146 -38.62 -4.04 1.87
C PHE A 1146 -40.09 -4.28 1.51
N GLY A 1147 -40.64 -5.34 2.08
CA GLY A 1147 -42.01 -5.78 1.93
C GLY A 1147 -42.45 -6.59 3.15
N PHE A 1148 -43.52 -7.38 2.99
CA PHE A 1148 -44.10 -8.19 4.06
C PHE A 1148 -44.29 -9.63 3.60
N ASP A 1149 -44.36 -10.57 4.53
CA ASP A 1149 -44.83 -11.94 4.26
C ASP A 1149 -46.37 -12.03 4.34
N ALA A 1150 -46.91 -13.22 4.04
CA ALA A 1150 -48.34 -13.49 4.08
C ALA A 1150 -48.98 -13.33 5.48
N ASP A 1151 -48.18 -13.31 6.54
CA ASP A 1151 -48.61 -13.15 7.94
C ASP A 1151 -48.45 -11.70 8.45
N GLY A 1152 -47.90 -10.80 7.63
CA GLY A 1152 -47.71 -9.38 7.95
C GLY A 1152 -46.39 -9.03 8.65
N ASN A 1153 -45.42 -9.96 8.68
CA ASN A 1153 -44.09 -9.67 9.22
C ASN A 1153 -43.23 -8.95 8.18
N PRO A 1154 -42.38 -7.98 8.59
CA PRO A 1154 -41.49 -7.26 7.67
C PRO A 1154 -40.39 -8.19 7.15
N VAL A 1155 -40.16 -8.16 5.83
CA VAL A 1155 -39.11 -8.91 5.14
C VAL A 1155 -38.29 -7.95 4.29
N ASN A 1156 -36.96 -8.09 4.35
CA ASN A 1156 -36.03 -7.27 3.56
C ASN A 1156 -35.17 -8.14 2.66
N THR A 1157 -35.05 -7.76 1.40
CA THR A 1157 -34.19 -8.43 0.40
C THR A 1157 -33.08 -7.48 -0.01
N ILE A 1158 -31.83 -7.90 0.20
CA ILE A 1158 -30.65 -7.15 -0.27
C ILE A 1158 -30.38 -7.56 -1.71
N VAL A 1159 -30.20 -6.57 -2.57
CA VAL A 1159 -29.96 -6.74 -4.00
C VAL A 1159 -28.62 -6.12 -4.35
N SER A 1160 -27.77 -6.86 -5.07
CA SER A 1160 -26.59 -6.32 -5.73
C SER A 1160 -26.45 -6.97 -7.09
N SER A 1161 -26.32 -6.18 -8.15
CA SER A 1161 -26.16 -6.68 -9.51
C SER A 1161 -25.20 -5.77 -10.29
N HIS A 1162 -24.28 -6.41 -11.02
CA HIS A 1162 -23.30 -5.78 -11.89
C HIS A 1162 -23.63 -6.14 -13.34
N ASN A 1163 -23.87 -5.14 -14.19
CA ASN A 1163 -24.26 -5.37 -15.57
C ASN A 1163 -23.38 -4.55 -16.52
N THR A 1164 -22.63 -5.24 -17.39
CA THR A 1164 -21.90 -4.61 -18.49
C THR A 1164 -22.81 -4.38 -19.69
N LYS A 1165 -22.84 -3.17 -20.24
CA LYS A 1165 -23.63 -2.80 -21.42
C LYS A 1165 -22.80 -2.13 -22.50
N ALA A 1166 -23.16 -2.41 -23.75
CA ALA A 1166 -22.63 -1.73 -24.93
C ALA A 1166 -23.59 -0.63 -25.39
N GLY A 1167 -23.02 0.46 -25.89
CA GLY A 1167 -23.71 1.64 -26.36
C GLY A 1167 -22.89 2.41 -27.39
N TYR A 1168 -23.16 3.70 -27.54
CA TYR A 1168 -22.43 4.55 -28.49
C TYR A 1168 -21.90 5.83 -27.84
N ALA A 1169 -20.86 6.39 -28.44
CA ALA A 1169 -20.27 7.66 -28.05
C ALA A 1169 -20.04 8.55 -29.28
N ALA A 1170 -20.34 9.85 -29.16
CA ALA A 1170 -20.18 10.84 -30.23
C ALA A 1170 -19.73 12.19 -29.69
N GLY A 1171 -18.78 12.85 -30.36
CA GLY A 1171 -18.13 14.05 -29.83
C GLY A 1171 -17.27 14.82 -30.83
N GLY A 1172 -16.54 15.81 -30.34
CA GLY A 1172 -15.61 16.61 -31.13
C GLY A 1172 -14.65 17.40 -30.25
N GLY A 1173 -13.51 17.79 -30.82
CA GLY A 1173 -12.45 18.45 -30.07
C GLY A 1173 -11.42 19.18 -30.92
N ILE A 1174 -10.54 19.90 -30.22
CA ILE A 1174 -9.38 20.59 -30.80
C ILE A 1174 -8.14 20.02 -30.13
N GLU A 1175 -7.11 19.73 -30.92
CA GLU A 1175 -5.84 19.19 -30.45
C GLU A 1175 -4.68 20.02 -31.02
N GLY A 1176 -3.78 20.45 -30.13
CA GLY A 1176 -2.65 21.32 -30.46
C GLY A 1176 -1.31 20.69 -30.09
N ARG A 1177 -0.28 20.97 -30.89
CA ARG A 1177 1.10 20.56 -30.62
C ARG A 1177 1.69 21.46 -29.55
N LEU A 1178 2.39 20.86 -28.58
CA LEU A 1178 3.12 21.54 -27.53
C LEU A 1178 4.61 21.67 -27.91
N ALA A 1179 5.42 20.67 -27.56
CA ALA A 1179 6.86 20.62 -27.82
C ALA A 1179 7.31 19.19 -28.15
N GLY A 1180 8.25 19.05 -29.10
CA GLY A 1180 8.68 17.74 -29.59
C GLY A 1180 7.49 16.99 -30.21
N ASN A 1181 7.21 15.80 -29.67
CA ASN A 1181 6.09 14.97 -30.08
C ASN A 1181 4.88 15.01 -29.13
N TRP A 1182 4.84 15.93 -28.16
CA TRP A 1182 3.71 16.07 -27.25
C TRP A 1182 2.58 16.91 -27.83
N THR A 1183 1.33 16.47 -27.64
CA THR A 1183 0.10 17.19 -27.99
C THR A 1183 -0.84 17.28 -26.79
N ALA A 1184 -1.72 18.28 -26.78
CA ALA A 1184 -2.80 18.41 -25.81
C ALA A 1184 -4.13 18.62 -26.52
N LYS A 1185 -5.21 18.07 -25.96
CA LYS A 1185 -6.56 18.14 -26.51
C LYS A 1185 -7.62 18.55 -25.50
N ILE A 1186 -8.65 19.25 -25.98
CA ILE A 1186 -9.91 19.48 -25.28
C ILE A 1186 -11.02 18.87 -26.14
N GLU A 1187 -11.89 18.07 -25.53
CA GLU A 1187 -12.92 17.30 -26.24
C GLU A 1187 -14.24 17.28 -25.47
N TYR A 1188 -15.35 17.43 -26.18
CA TYR A 1188 -16.70 17.14 -25.67
C TYR A 1188 -17.17 15.79 -26.22
N LEU A 1189 -17.72 14.94 -25.35
CA LEU A 1189 -18.18 13.58 -25.70
C LEU A 1189 -19.54 13.28 -25.06
N TYR A 1190 -20.51 12.84 -25.87
CA TYR A 1190 -21.78 12.31 -25.42
C TYR A 1190 -21.72 10.78 -25.38
N LEU A 1191 -22.28 10.16 -24.33
CA LEU A 1191 -22.29 8.71 -24.11
C LEU A 1191 -23.71 8.22 -23.78
N ASP A 1192 -24.14 7.12 -24.39
CA ASP A 1192 -25.39 6.42 -24.05
C ASP A 1192 -25.16 4.91 -24.03
N LEU A 1193 -25.36 4.28 -22.87
CA LEU A 1193 -25.12 2.85 -22.62
C LEU A 1193 -26.39 1.99 -22.74
N GLY A 1194 -27.51 2.55 -23.19
CA GLY A 1194 -28.79 1.84 -23.31
C GLY A 1194 -29.45 1.57 -21.95
N THR A 1195 -30.42 0.64 -21.94
CA THR A 1195 -31.22 0.30 -20.75
C THR A 1195 -30.73 -1.00 -20.09
N VAL A 1196 -30.56 -0.98 -18.77
CA VAL A 1196 -30.22 -2.12 -17.91
C VAL A 1196 -31.48 -2.57 -17.17
N THR A 1197 -31.81 -3.87 -17.25
CA THR A 1197 -32.89 -4.48 -16.47
C THR A 1197 -32.30 -5.34 -15.36
N THR A 1198 -32.69 -5.10 -14.11
CA THR A 1198 -32.30 -5.89 -12.94
C THR A 1198 -33.55 -6.45 -12.27
N MET A 1199 -33.59 -7.77 -12.06
CA MET A 1199 -34.68 -8.48 -11.39
C MET A 1199 -34.10 -9.27 -10.20
N PRO A 1200 -34.30 -8.82 -8.96
CA PRO A 1200 -33.88 -9.56 -7.78
C PRO A 1200 -34.76 -10.81 -7.58
N ALA A 1201 -34.17 -11.88 -7.04
CA ALA A 1201 -34.96 -12.99 -6.54
C ALA A 1201 -35.74 -12.54 -5.29
N PRO A 1202 -37.06 -12.76 -5.21
CA PRO A 1202 -37.83 -12.40 -4.03
C PRO A 1202 -37.42 -13.26 -2.83
N ALA A 1203 -37.44 -12.69 -1.61
CA ALA A 1203 -37.27 -13.46 -0.39
C ALA A 1203 -38.37 -14.55 -0.27
N PRO A 1204 -38.06 -15.72 0.35
CA PRO A 1204 -39.06 -16.75 0.62
C PRO A 1204 -40.26 -16.15 1.35
N ASN A 1205 -41.47 -16.39 0.85
CA ASN A 1205 -42.75 -15.92 1.38
C ASN A 1205 -43.04 -14.41 1.25
N SER A 1206 -42.24 -13.64 0.51
CA SER A 1206 -42.55 -12.22 0.20
C SER A 1206 -43.82 -12.09 -0.64
N THR A 1207 -44.67 -11.11 -0.33
CA THR A 1207 -45.88 -10.78 -1.10
C THR A 1207 -45.60 -9.93 -2.35
N THR A 1208 -44.38 -9.42 -2.52
CA THR A 1208 -43.99 -8.52 -3.62
C THR A 1208 -42.62 -8.86 -4.20
N THR A 1209 -42.46 -8.69 -5.52
CA THR A 1209 -41.17 -8.67 -6.21
C THR A 1209 -40.99 -7.36 -6.99
N THR A 1210 -39.75 -7.00 -7.31
CA THR A 1210 -39.41 -5.72 -7.94
C THR A 1210 -38.52 -5.88 -9.16
N ALA A 1211 -38.64 -5.01 -10.15
CA ALA A 1211 -37.75 -4.94 -11.31
C ALA A 1211 -37.33 -3.50 -11.59
N PHE A 1212 -36.06 -3.31 -11.97
CA PHE A 1212 -35.46 -2.00 -12.24
C PHE A 1212 -35.03 -1.91 -13.70
N ASN A 1213 -35.58 -0.96 -14.46
CA ASN A 1213 -35.19 -0.67 -15.85
C ASN A 1213 -34.53 0.71 -15.94
N SER A 1214 -33.20 0.76 -16.06
CA SER A 1214 -32.42 1.99 -15.96
C SER A 1214 -31.65 2.33 -17.23
N ARG A 1215 -31.90 3.51 -17.80
CA ARG A 1215 -31.12 4.04 -18.93
C ARG A 1215 -30.13 5.11 -18.47
N ILE A 1216 -28.87 4.96 -18.85
CA ILE A 1216 -27.77 5.86 -18.46
C ILE A 1216 -27.27 6.63 -19.68
N THR A 1217 -27.27 7.96 -19.56
CA THR A 1217 -26.75 8.90 -20.56
C THR A 1217 -25.82 9.91 -19.92
N ASP A 1218 -24.76 10.33 -20.62
CA ASP A 1218 -23.73 11.21 -20.07
C ASP A 1218 -23.20 12.26 -21.06
N ASN A 1219 -22.80 13.40 -20.51
CA ASN A 1219 -22.15 14.52 -21.21
C ASN A 1219 -20.80 14.79 -20.55
N LEU A 1220 -19.73 14.55 -21.29
CA LEU A 1220 -18.36 14.54 -20.81
C LEU A 1220 -17.59 15.72 -21.41
N LEU A 1221 -16.94 16.52 -20.55
CA LEU A 1221 -15.92 17.48 -20.98
C LEU A 1221 -14.55 16.95 -20.57
N ARG A 1222 -13.65 16.75 -21.53
CA ARG A 1222 -12.40 16.00 -21.38
C ARG A 1222 -11.19 16.86 -21.75
N ILE A 1223 -10.11 16.72 -20.97
CA ILE A 1223 -8.80 17.27 -21.29
C ILE A 1223 -7.81 16.11 -21.34
N GLY A 1224 -6.99 16.04 -22.39
CA GLY A 1224 -6.02 14.97 -22.58
C GLY A 1224 -4.64 15.48 -23.00
N ILE A 1225 -3.60 14.73 -22.65
CA ILE A 1225 -2.21 14.95 -23.08
C ILE A 1225 -1.72 13.67 -23.74
N ASN A 1226 -1.16 13.78 -24.95
CA ASN A 1226 -0.68 12.64 -25.72
C ASN A 1226 0.80 12.81 -26.09
N TYR A 1227 1.54 11.70 -26.10
CA TYR A 1227 2.83 11.59 -26.76
C TYR A 1227 2.66 10.89 -28.10
N LYS A 1228 3.13 11.53 -29.17
CA LYS A 1228 3.10 11.01 -30.53
C LYS A 1228 4.41 10.29 -30.87
N PHE A 1229 4.33 9.10 -31.45
CA PHE A 1229 5.53 8.39 -31.91
C PHE A 1229 5.82 8.78 -33.36
N ALA A 1230 7.09 8.88 -33.73
CA ALA A 1230 7.44 9.08 -35.14
C ALA A 1230 7.12 7.81 -35.91
N ALA A 1231 6.57 7.93 -37.13
CA ALA A 1231 6.20 6.79 -37.96
C ALA A 1231 7.39 5.84 -38.28
N ASN A 1232 8.62 6.31 -38.08
CA ASN A 1232 9.85 5.59 -38.39
C ASN A 1232 10.47 4.86 -37.19
N ASP A 1233 10.02 5.13 -35.96
CA ASP A 1233 10.66 4.62 -34.73
C ASP A 1233 10.15 3.25 -34.27
N ILE A 1234 9.18 2.67 -34.99
CA ILE A 1234 8.48 1.43 -34.57
C ILE A 1234 8.95 0.21 -35.38
N TRP A 1235 9.76 0.41 -36.42
CA TRP A 1235 10.34 -0.64 -37.26
C TRP A 1235 11.83 -0.45 -37.52
N GLY A 1236 12.56 0.14 -36.56
CA GLY A 1236 14.01 0.38 -36.62
C GLY A 1236 14.79 -0.57 -35.74
#